data_AF-A0A7C7WWW9-F1
#
_entry.id   AF-A0A7C7WWW9-F1
#
_cell.length_a   1.000
_cell.length_b   1.000
_cell.length_c   1.000
_cell.angle_alpha   90.00
_cell.angle_beta   90.00
_cell.angle_gamma   90.00
#
_symmetry.space_group_name_H-M   'P 1'
#
loop_
_entity.id
_entity.type
_entity.pdbx_description
1 polymer ?
#
loop_
_entity_poly.entity_id
_entity_poly.type
_entity_poly.pdbx_seq_one_letter_code
_entity_poly.pdbx_strand_id
1 'polypeptide(L)'
;MMISCTAAVAVLSLSFVGGLAKAETGGPLKGTLVVVGGGSSEVELENIFRRFVELAGGDEANIVIVPTAASSGGEYDYEKHEQVSLARDTLGLKNVTVVHTHDRRTAETEEFVRPIRNADAVWFTGGLEWRLVDAYLGTLTEREFKTVLNRGGVIGGSSASIQGSLLVRGDEKDSSVLIGDHQHGFGFISNCAIDQEVIVGKRQNGLSKILADSEMRIDKEIDRKALLGIGIDADTAIVVNGSELEVIGKSNSRVLIYDPQSWKPDTLAHKKYQTLFKGAKYDLAGRKKIVEQSSPPSPKVARRTSGFYKEIFMSGGVRLSSRKRLFAAESLGLTYEYYAGKDGARQNEIIWGSEMDLNGSLLYPDGQPRFRMIYVNGGSATLHGKSLERPGRDALRQFYNNGGSYCGSCAGSFLSGRNTDSRQSRRLGYLHIFPFNTLNTGLKKERVGHFIPADSALLRYRSFGNDGYVADIYHNNGNWLSVVEGEHLKSTEILATYDTPDRKPHRGAAIWAHKASQSTGRVVNIGSHPEGISSGERLDLTEACFLYALEGNGKPQVKGRLQDSIVREMTGSTTDAEPAFTKIGDRQYHFFTFDVSREEPQIQIEIKGEPGFDFHLYLKRNSVAMQSDASHAATGPGSAKVINAQLSSGRWFVGVECVTNVVAKLHESKEYFVYSGNTAILNGAAYEITMTAAAAPSREKQK
;
A
#
# COMPACT_ATOMS: atom_id res chain seq x y z
N MET A 1 -38.53 65.76 66.74
CA MET A 1 -38.83 64.38 67.17
C MET A 1 -38.27 63.48 66.09
N MET A 2 -37.19 62.76 66.40
CA MET A 2 -36.54 61.78 65.51
C MET A 2 -37.55 60.69 65.12
N ILE A 3 -37.44 60.15 63.90
CA ILE A 3 -37.50 58.70 63.58
C ILE A 3 -37.05 58.51 62.11
N SER A 4 -35.86 57.93 61.98
CA SER A 4 -35.37 56.94 61.00
C SER A 4 -35.81 57.01 59.53
N CYS A 5 -34.89 57.43 58.65
CA CYS A 5 -34.81 57.01 57.26
C CYS A 5 -34.00 55.71 57.17
N THR A 6 -34.62 54.61 56.74
CA THR A 6 -33.93 53.38 56.32
C THR A 6 -33.97 53.30 54.79
N ALA A 7 -32.82 53.51 54.15
CA ALA A 7 -32.61 53.22 52.73
C ALA A 7 -32.30 51.73 52.56
N ALA A 8 -33.09 51.03 51.74
CA ALA A 8 -32.85 49.65 51.36
C ALA A 8 -31.72 49.59 50.32
N VAL A 9 -30.62 48.92 50.67
CA VAL A 9 -29.53 48.58 49.74
C VAL A 9 -29.93 47.29 49.01
N ALA A 10 -30.22 47.40 47.71
CA ALA A 10 -30.38 46.26 46.83
C ALA A 10 -28.98 45.77 46.39
N VAL A 11 -28.55 44.63 46.92
CA VAL A 11 -27.34 43.93 46.45
C VAL A 11 -27.72 43.12 45.22
N LEU A 12 -27.29 43.56 44.03
CA LEU A 12 -27.32 42.74 42.82
C LEU A 12 -26.20 41.70 42.92
N SER A 13 -26.56 40.47 43.27
CA SER A 13 -25.68 39.31 43.13
C SER A 13 -25.65 38.87 41.66
N LEU A 14 -24.60 39.26 40.92
CA LEU A 14 -24.28 38.65 39.62
C LEU A 14 -23.75 37.23 39.86
N SER A 15 -24.61 36.24 39.68
CA SER A 15 -24.20 34.83 39.61
C SER A 15 -23.52 34.58 38.26
N PHE A 16 -22.19 34.64 38.23
CA PHE A 16 -21.40 34.13 37.10
C PHE A 16 -21.47 32.60 37.13
N VAL A 17 -22.44 32.02 36.40
CA VAL A 17 -22.41 30.59 36.07
C VAL A 17 -21.44 30.43 34.90
N GLY A 18 -20.14 30.45 35.21
CA GLY A 18 -19.12 29.98 34.28
C GLY A 18 -19.16 28.46 34.24
N GLY A 19 -19.93 27.88 33.30
CA GLY A 19 -19.73 26.48 32.96
C GLY A 19 -18.29 26.30 32.47
N LEU A 20 -17.49 25.48 33.14
CA LEU A 20 -16.20 25.04 32.60
C LEU A 20 -16.47 24.35 31.27
N ALA A 21 -16.14 25.01 30.16
CA ALA A 21 -16.07 24.37 28.86
C ALA A 21 -15.11 23.19 29.00
N LYS A 22 -15.59 21.98 28.66
CA LYS A 22 -14.76 20.77 28.64
C LYS A 22 -13.58 21.04 27.71
N ALA A 23 -12.35 20.71 28.12
CA ALA A 23 -11.18 20.95 27.29
C ALA A 23 -11.29 20.12 25.99
N GLU A 24 -11.42 20.79 24.84
CA GLU A 24 -11.57 20.15 23.54
C GLU A 24 -10.22 19.93 22.88
N THR A 25 -10.09 18.85 22.09
CA THR A 25 -8.92 18.60 21.25
C THR A 25 -8.98 19.51 20.05
N GLY A 26 -7.92 20.26 19.76
CA GLY A 26 -7.87 21.15 18.60
C GLY A 26 -6.44 21.47 18.18
N GLY A 27 -6.27 21.81 16.90
CA GLY A 27 -5.05 22.44 16.43
C GLY A 27 -5.00 23.93 16.77
N PRO A 28 -4.02 24.66 16.24
CA PRO A 28 -3.83 26.06 16.55
C PRO A 28 -4.96 26.91 15.94
N LEU A 29 -5.34 28.00 16.63
CA LEU A 29 -6.39 28.93 16.16
C LEU A 29 -6.01 29.65 14.85
N LYS A 30 -4.71 29.79 14.60
CA LYS A 30 -4.11 30.36 13.40
C LYS A 30 -2.92 29.50 12.97
N GLY A 31 -2.59 29.53 11.69
CA GLY A 31 -1.52 28.72 11.13
C GLY A 31 -1.96 27.28 10.86
N THR A 32 -1.00 26.45 10.44
CA THR A 32 -1.26 25.07 10.02
C THR A 32 -0.18 24.14 10.54
N LEU A 33 -0.55 22.90 10.88
CA LEU A 33 0.39 21.85 11.24
C LEU A 33 0.49 20.79 10.15
N VAL A 34 1.69 20.23 9.97
CA VAL A 34 1.95 19.04 9.15
C VAL A 34 2.67 18.00 10.01
N VAL A 35 1.94 16.97 10.45
CA VAL A 35 2.49 15.95 11.38
C VAL A 35 2.74 14.66 10.63
N VAL A 36 4.00 14.21 10.53
CA VAL A 36 4.40 13.04 9.73
C VAL A 36 4.70 11.85 10.63
N GLY A 37 4.10 10.69 10.36
CA GLY A 37 4.23 9.48 11.18
C GLY A 37 5.53 8.69 11.01
N GLY A 38 6.60 9.32 10.50
CA GLY A 38 7.86 8.65 10.14
C GLY A 38 7.80 7.90 8.80
N GLY A 39 8.70 6.93 8.62
CA GLY A 39 8.83 6.15 7.38
C GLY A 39 10.18 6.30 6.69
N SER A 40 10.41 5.44 5.70
CA SER A 40 11.68 5.33 4.96
C SER A 40 11.56 5.64 3.47
N SER A 41 10.37 6.01 2.99
CA SER A 41 10.17 6.38 1.59
C SER A 41 10.59 7.82 1.35
N GLU A 42 11.76 8.01 0.72
CA GLU A 42 12.26 9.33 0.30
C GLU A 42 11.24 10.06 -0.59
N VAL A 43 10.58 9.36 -1.50
CA VAL A 43 9.59 9.93 -2.44
C VAL A 43 8.36 10.46 -1.69
N GLU A 44 7.87 9.72 -0.69
CA GLU A 44 6.68 10.16 0.05
C GLU A 44 7.00 11.27 1.04
N LEU A 45 8.18 11.23 1.66
CA LEU A 45 8.68 12.34 2.47
C LEU A 45 8.82 13.60 1.61
N GLU A 46 9.38 13.51 0.40
CA GLU A 46 9.47 14.63 -0.54
C GLU A 46 8.06 15.20 -0.85
N ASN A 47 7.09 14.34 -1.17
CA ASN A 47 5.71 14.78 -1.48
C ASN A 47 5.06 15.53 -0.29
N ILE A 48 5.22 15.01 0.92
CA ILE A 48 4.69 15.64 2.14
C ILE A 48 5.43 16.95 2.45
N PHE A 49 6.75 16.98 2.26
CA PHE A 49 7.56 18.19 2.47
C PHE A 49 7.19 19.27 1.45
N ARG A 50 6.96 18.93 0.18
CA ARG A 50 6.43 19.87 -0.83
C ARG A 50 5.10 20.46 -0.38
N ARG A 51 4.19 19.63 0.16
CA ARG A 51 2.92 20.13 0.70
C ARG A 51 3.13 21.10 1.88
N PHE A 52 4.10 20.84 2.75
CA PHE A 52 4.48 21.77 3.81
C PHE A 52 4.99 23.11 3.26
N VAL A 53 5.86 23.08 2.24
CA VAL A 53 6.38 24.30 1.57
C VAL A 53 5.25 25.09 0.91
N GLU A 54 4.33 24.41 0.21
CA GLU A 54 3.15 25.06 -0.38
C GLU A 54 2.34 25.82 0.67
N LEU A 55 2.10 25.21 1.84
CA LEU A 55 1.36 25.83 2.94
C LEU A 55 2.13 27.01 3.55
N ALA A 56 3.47 26.97 3.49
CA ALA A 56 4.35 28.03 4.01
C ALA A 56 4.43 29.26 3.09
N GLY A 57 3.91 29.19 1.86
CA GLY A 57 3.99 30.28 0.88
C GLY A 57 4.84 29.98 -0.36
N GLY A 58 5.28 28.72 -0.55
CA GLY A 58 6.05 28.28 -1.71
C GLY A 58 7.56 28.47 -1.56
N ASP A 59 8.29 28.46 -2.68
CA ASP A 59 9.75 28.38 -2.72
C ASP A 59 10.48 29.61 -2.13
N GLU A 60 9.78 30.73 -1.97
CA GLU A 60 10.31 31.97 -1.39
C GLU A 60 10.12 32.04 0.14
N ALA A 61 9.40 31.10 0.74
CA ALA A 61 9.14 31.08 2.18
C ALA A 61 10.43 30.92 3.01
N ASN A 62 10.50 31.64 4.13
CA ASN A 62 11.59 31.51 5.10
C ASN A 62 11.35 30.26 5.95
N ILE A 63 12.11 29.20 5.67
CA ILE A 63 11.97 27.90 6.33
C ILE A 63 13.09 27.73 7.35
N VAL A 64 12.70 27.48 8.60
CA VAL A 64 13.62 27.07 9.66
C VAL A 64 13.54 25.56 9.86
N ILE A 65 14.67 24.86 9.83
CA ILE A 65 14.74 23.42 10.14
C ILE A 65 15.40 23.24 11.51
N VAL A 66 14.75 22.46 12.38
CA VAL A 66 15.19 22.16 13.76
C VAL A 66 15.56 20.68 13.88
N PRO A 67 16.83 20.31 13.68
CA PRO A 67 17.27 18.92 13.65
C PRO A 67 17.70 18.36 15.02
N THR A 68 17.25 19.00 16.12
CA THR A 68 17.75 18.75 17.49
C THR A 68 17.46 17.34 17.99
N ALA A 69 16.39 16.70 17.49
CA ALA A 69 16.06 15.32 17.85
C ALA A 69 17.07 14.30 17.31
N ALA A 70 17.77 14.60 16.20
CA ALA A 70 18.53 13.63 15.43
C ALA A 70 19.72 13.02 16.20
N SER A 71 20.44 13.84 16.96
CA SER A 71 21.65 13.41 17.69
C SER A 71 21.87 14.24 18.94
N SER A 72 22.71 13.74 19.85
CA SER A 72 23.33 14.49 20.95
C SER A 72 24.86 14.41 20.92
N GLY A 73 25.43 13.84 19.85
CA GLY A 73 26.88 13.70 19.67
C GLY A 73 27.51 15.00 19.18
N GLY A 74 28.60 15.43 19.83
CA GLY A 74 29.30 16.68 19.50
C GLY A 74 29.93 16.73 18.10
N GLU A 75 30.13 15.57 17.45
CA GLU A 75 30.67 15.48 16.08
C GLU A 75 29.57 15.45 15.00
N TYR A 76 28.29 15.46 15.38
CA TYR A 76 27.20 15.39 14.42
C TYR A 76 27.00 16.74 13.70
N ASP A 77 27.09 16.71 12.37
CA ASP A 77 26.91 17.90 11.52
C ASP A 77 25.43 18.09 11.16
N TYR A 78 24.73 18.90 11.94
CA TYR A 78 23.30 19.16 11.76
C TYR A 78 22.95 19.88 10.44
N GLU A 79 23.91 20.58 9.82
CA GLU A 79 23.71 21.23 8.51
C GLU A 79 23.64 20.21 7.36
N LYS A 80 24.12 18.98 7.59
CA LYS A 80 24.08 17.87 6.63
C LYS A 80 23.01 16.83 6.94
N HIS A 81 22.05 17.15 7.81
CA HIS A 81 20.92 16.27 8.06
C HIS A 81 20.14 16.00 6.76
N GLU A 82 19.67 14.78 6.54
CA GLU A 82 19.03 14.36 5.26
C GLU A 82 17.87 15.29 4.84
N GLN A 83 17.06 15.74 5.80
CA GLN A 83 15.92 16.63 5.55
C GLN A 83 16.34 18.09 5.27
N VAL A 84 17.54 18.48 5.68
CA VAL A 84 18.14 19.77 5.28
C VAL A 84 18.63 19.67 3.83
N SER A 85 19.27 18.56 3.46
CA SER A 85 19.65 18.26 2.07
C SER A 85 18.44 18.09 1.16
N LEU A 86 17.35 17.47 1.62
CA LEU A 86 16.08 17.42 0.90
C LEU A 86 15.59 18.84 0.56
N ALA A 87 15.57 19.73 1.55
CA ALA A 87 15.11 21.11 1.35
C ALA A 87 16.01 21.90 0.38
N ARG A 88 17.33 21.81 0.53
CA ARG A 88 18.29 22.60 -0.26
C ARG A 88 18.59 22.00 -1.63
N ASP A 89 18.91 20.70 -1.68
CA ASP A 89 19.49 20.05 -2.85
C ASP A 89 18.40 19.43 -3.75
N THR A 90 17.39 18.78 -3.16
CA THR A 90 16.31 18.12 -3.91
C THR A 90 15.19 19.08 -4.30
N LEU A 91 14.76 19.92 -3.36
CA LEU A 91 13.67 20.88 -3.59
C LEU A 91 14.16 22.24 -4.11
N GLY A 92 15.44 22.57 -3.95
CA GLY A 92 16.02 23.83 -4.45
C GLY A 92 15.62 25.07 -3.67
N LEU A 93 15.22 24.94 -2.41
CA LEU A 93 14.73 26.04 -1.58
C LEU A 93 15.89 26.97 -1.19
N LYS A 94 15.71 28.27 -1.38
CA LYS A 94 16.78 29.27 -1.19
C LYS A 94 16.87 29.79 0.24
N ASN A 95 15.75 29.89 0.94
CA ASN A 95 15.64 30.54 2.25
C ASN A 95 15.53 29.50 3.38
N VAL A 96 16.56 28.65 3.54
CA VAL A 96 16.59 27.57 4.54
C VAL A 96 17.63 27.85 5.63
N THR A 97 17.17 28.06 6.86
CA THR A 97 18.02 28.27 8.04
C THR A 97 17.94 27.07 8.98
N VAL A 98 19.09 26.53 9.41
CA VAL A 98 19.13 25.48 10.44
C VAL A 98 19.25 26.13 11.82
N VAL A 99 18.40 25.73 12.76
CA VAL A 99 18.41 26.21 14.16
C VAL A 99 18.52 25.03 15.11
N HIS A 100 19.60 24.98 15.88
CA HIS A 100 19.90 23.87 16.78
C HIS A 100 20.70 24.32 18.01
N THR A 101 20.28 23.89 19.20
CA THR A 101 21.10 23.84 20.41
C THR A 101 20.57 22.76 21.36
N HIS A 102 21.46 22.22 22.20
CA HIS A 102 21.08 21.43 23.38
C HIS A 102 21.21 22.24 24.69
N ASP A 103 21.81 23.44 24.64
CA ASP A 103 21.92 24.30 25.83
C ASP A 103 20.67 25.19 25.96
N ARG A 104 19.87 24.88 26.97
CA ARG A 104 18.66 25.61 27.33
C ARG A 104 18.89 27.11 27.54
N ARG A 105 20.07 27.53 28.00
CA ARG A 105 20.41 28.96 28.14
C ARG A 105 20.55 29.64 26.79
N THR A 106 21.11 28.93 25.80
CA THR A 106 21.17 29.43 24.42
C THR A 106 19.77 29.55 23.82
N ALA A 107 18.89 28.57 24.09
CA ALA A 107 17.49 28.60 23.66
C ALA A 107 16.63 29.73 24.29
N GLU A 108 17.12 30.39 25.33
CA GLU A 108 16.50 31.58 25.94
C GLU A 108 17.06 32.91 25.39
N THR A 109 18.04 32.88 24.48
CA THR A 109 18.64 34.11 23.95
C THR A 109 17.88 34.70 22.76
N GLU A 110 17.90 36.02 22.67
CA GLU A 110 17.34 36.80 21.57
C GLU A 110 18.02 36.48 20.23
N GLU A 111 19.35 36.30 20.23
CA GLU A 111 20.12 35.89 19.06
C GLU A 111 19.66 34.55 18.49
N PHE A 112 19.39 33.57 19.35
CA PHE A 112 19.03 32.21 18.93
C PHE A 112 17.64 32.16 18.30
N VAL A 113 16.68 32.90 18.84
CA VAL A 113 15.29 32.88 18.33
C VAL A 113 15.05 33.81 17.14
N ARG A 114 16.01 34.69 16.82
CA ARG A 114 15.88 35.66 15.72
C ARG A 114 15.49 35.03 14.37
N PRO A 115 16.06 33.89 13.91
CA PRO A 115 15.61 33.24 12.68
C PRO A 115 14.17 32.75 12.77
N ILE A 116 13.74 32.24 13.94
CA ILE A 116 12.39 31.72 14.17
C ILE A 116 11.34 32.84 14.09
N ARG A 117 11.66 34.06 14.55
CA ARG A 117 10.75 35.21 14.48
C ARG A 117 10.43 35.64 13.05
N ASN A 118 11.37 35.44 12.13
CA ASN A 118 11.21 35.77 10.71
C ASN A 118 10.74 34.58 9.87
N ALA A 119 10.58 33.39 10.47
CA ALA A 119 10.20 32.19 9.74
C ALA A 119 8.72 32.23 9.32
N ASP A 120 8.46 31.83 8.08
CA ASP A 120 7.12 31.52 7.58
C ASP A 120 6.73 30.09 7.98
N ALA A 121 7.72 29.22 8.11
CA ALA A 121 7.51 27.87 8.61
C ALA A 121 8.70 27.27 9.37
N VAL A 122 8.40 26.35 10.29
CA VAL A 122 9.39 25.60 11.08
C VAL A 122 9.18 24.10 10.88
N TRP A 123 10.26 23.37 10.59
CA TRP A 123 10.25 21.92 10.41
C TRP A 123 11.11 21.19 11.45
N PHE A 124 10.50 20.29 12.22
CA PHE A 124 11.20 19.42 13.18
C PHE A 124 11.59 18.09 12.54
N THR A 125 12.89 17.79 12.47
CA THR A 125 13.33 16.48 11.93
C THR A 125 13.12 15.36 12.95
N GLY A 126 13.20 14.11 12.48
CA GLY A 126 13.04 12.92 13.32
C GLY A 126 14.24 12.64 14.21
N GLY A 127 14.02 11.83 15.25
CA GLY A 127 15.06 11.41 16.19
C GLY A 127 14.44 11.00 17.53
N LEU A 128 15.07 11.40 18.65
CA LEU A 128 14.52 11.20 19.98
C LEU A 128 13.87 12.50 20.48
N GLU A 129 12.55 12.50 20.66
CA GLU A 129 11.77 13.72 20.94
C GLU A 129 12.05 14.34 22.31
N TRP A 130 12.49 13.57 23.31
CA TRP A 130 12.86 14.11 24.63
C TRP A 130 13.98 15.16 24.52
N ARG A 131 14.87 15.06 23.52
CA ARG A 131 15.91 16.07 23.26
C ARG A 131 15.34 17.45 22.93
N LEU A 132 14.20 17.49 22.23
CA LEU A 132 13.49 18.75 21.94
C LEU A 132 12.88 19.32 23.22
N VAL A 133 12.38 18.45 24.10
CA VAL A 133 11.83 18.87 25.40
C VAL A 133 12.89 19.52 26.26
N ASP A 134 14.03 18.87 26.47
CA ASP A 134 15.13 19.39 27.28
C ASP A 134 15.65 20.74 26.77
N ALA A 135 15.86 20.83 25.46
CA ALA A 135 16.39 22.02 24.82
C ALA A 135 15.40 23.19 24.85
N TYR A 136 14.11 22.94 24.62
CA TYR A 136 13.18 24.00 24.24
C TYR A 136 11.91 24.14 25.11
N LEU A 137 11.39 23.09 25.76
CA LEU A 137 10.10 23.18 26.46
C LEU A 137 10.17 24.22 27.59
N GLY A 138 9.30 25.23 27.58
CA GLY A 138 9.28 26.32 28.54
C GLY A 138 10.27 27.46 28.26
N THR A 139 11.08 27.38 27.19
CA THR A 139 12.03 28.44 26.84
C THR A 139 11.41 29.51 25.93
N LEU A 140 12.15 30.60 25.67
CA LEU A 140 11.79 31.57 24.64
C LEU A 140 11.62 30.92 23.26
N THR A 141 12.43 29.91 22.95
CA THR A 141 12.34 29.19 21.68
C THR A 141 10.98 28.53 21.48
N GLU A 142 10.42 27.83 22.48
CA GLU A 142 9.08 27.25 22.37
C GLU A 142 8.00 28.34 22.20
N ARG A 143 8.11 29.45 22.94
CA ARG A 143 7.20 30.60 22.80
C ARG A 143 7.23 31.16 21.36
N GLU A 144 8.40 31.21 20.74
CA GLU A 144 8.57 31.70 19.37
C GLU A 144 8.06 30.70 18.32
N PHE A 145 8.19 29.39 18.55
CA PHE A 145 7.49 28.39 17.73
C PHE A 145 5.97 28.61 17.76
N LYS A 146 5.38 28.79 18.94
CA LYS A 146 3.94 29.11 19.04
C LYS A 146 3.59 30.43 18.34
N THR A 147 4.51 31.40 18.35
CA THR A 147 4.32 32.68 17.67
C THR A 147 4.29 32.54 16.14
N VAL A 148 5.02 31.57 15.55
CA VAL A 148 4.92 31.21 14.12
C VAL A 148 3.47 30.84 13.77
N LEU A 149 2.83 29.97 14.55
CA LEU A 149 1.44 29.58 14.34
C LEU A 149 0.49 30.77 14.57
N ASN A 150 0.69 31.54 15.64
CA ASN A 150 -0.17 32.68 15.99
C ASN A 150 -0.20 33.77 14.90
N ARG A 151 0.85 33.87 14.07
CA ARG A 151 0.90 34.79 12.91
C ARG A 151 0.48 34.15 11.58
N GLY A 152 0.04 32.89 11.58
CA GLY A 152 -0.46 32.20 10.39
C GLY A 152 0.56 31.32 9.67
N GLY A 153 1.76 31.15 10.21
CA GLY A 153 2.79 30.29 9.64
C GLY A 153 2.51 28.79 9.83
N VAL A 154 3.45 27.97 9.37
CA VAL A 154 3.31 26.51 9.36
C VAL A 154 4.34 25.85 10.27
N ILE A 155 3.91 24.87 11.06
CA ILE A 155 4.83 23.95 11.75
C ILE A 155 4.68 22.56 11.17
N GLY A 156 5.79 21.94 10.78
CA GLY A 156 5.81 20.58 10.26
C GLY A 156 6.86 19.72 10.96
N GLY A 157 6.80 18.40 10.77
CA GLY A 157 7.90 17.55 11.20
C GLY A 157 7.63 16.06 11.22
N SER A 158 8.71 15.28 11.13
CA SER A 158 8.72 13.81 11.28
C SER A 158 8.91 13.33 12.72
N SER A 159 9.15 14.23 13.67
CA SER A 159 8.93 13.96 15.10
C SER A 159 7.47 14.24 15.44
N ALA A 160 6.60 13.27 15.19
CA ALA A 160 5.15 13.47 15.29
C ALA A 160 4.69 13.76 16.73
N SER A 161 5.26 13.03 17.71
CA SER A 161 4.80 13.04 19.09
C SER A 161 5.03 14.36 19.81
N ILE A 162 6.09 15.12 19.46
CA ILE A 162 6.40 16.43 20.07
C ILE A 162 5.31 17.48 19.81
N GLN A 163 4.53 17.33 18.73
CA GLN A 163 3.47 18.27 18.37
C GLN A 163 2.18 18.05 19.20
N GLY A 164 2.07 16.93 19.90
CA GLY A 164 0.97 16.63 20.83
C GLY A 164 1.13 17.29 22.20
N SER A 165 0.10 17.20 23.04
CA SER A 165 0.16 17.66 24.43
C SER A 165 0.83 16.61 25.32
N LEU A 166 0.42 15.34 25.18
CA LEU A 166 1.08 14.21 25.81
C LEU A 166 2.19 13.69 24.88
N LEU A 167 3.43 13.75 25.36
CA LEU A 167 4.56 13.14 24.68
C LEU A 167 4.54 11.62 24.88
N VAL A 168 4.22 10.91 23.81
CA VAL A 168 4.28 9.45 23.77
C VAL A 168 5.72 9.06 23.40
N ARG A 169 6.29 8.09 24.13
CA ARG A 169 7.67 7.60 23.93
C ARG A 169 8.81 8.56 24.24
N GLY A 170 8.58 9.52 25.14
CA GLY A 170 9.62 10.43 25.63
C GLY A 170 10.53 9.84 26.71
N ASP A 171 10.93 8.57 26.64
CA ASP A 171 11.87 7.98 27.61
C ASP A 171 13.32 8.16 27.13
N GLU A 172 14.21 8.64 28.00
CA GLU A 172 15.62 8.87 27.65
C GLU A 172 16.38 7.58 27.28
N LYS A 173 15.99 6.43 27.86
CA LYS A 173 16.75 5.18 27.80
C LYS A 173 16.16 4.19 26.79
N ASP A 174 14.85 4.17 26.64
CA ASP A 174 14.14 3.22 25.78
C ASP A 174 12.92 3.86 25.09
N SER A 175 13.10 4.22 23.82
CA SER A 175 12.05 4.78 22.96
C SER A 175 10.86 3.83 22.71
N SER A 176 10.90 2.59 23.18
CA SER A 176 9.76 1.66 23.13
C SER A 176 8.77 1.87 24.28
N VAL A 177 9.21 2.48 25.38
CA VAL A 177 8.38 2.80 26.56
C VAL A 177 7.31 3.81 26.17
N LEU A 178 6.04 3.51 26.42
CA LEU A 178 4.92 4.33 25.97
C LEU A 178 4.79 5.65 26.73
N ILE A 179 4.98 5.62 28.05
CA ILE A 179 4.99 6.75 28.97
C ILE A 179 6.34 6.77 29.67
N GLY A 180 7.22 7.66 29.22
CA GLY A 180 8.58 7.81 29.73
C GLY A 180 8.69 8.83 30.86
N ASP A 181 9.92 9.27 31.12
CA ASP A 181 10.25 10.36 32.03
C ASP A 181 9.82 11.73 31.49
N HIS A 182 9.75 11.91 30.16
CA HIS A 182 9.18 13.10 29.53
C HIS A 182 7.76 12.82 29.01
N GLN A 183 6.79 13.54 29.56
CA GLN A 183 5.38 13.35 29.24
C GLN A 183 4.71 14.57 28.59
N HIS A 184 5.37 15.73 28.55
CA HIS A 184 4.80 16.96 27.99
C HIS A 184 5.45 17.27 26.65
N GLY A 185 4.62 17.36 25.60
CA GLY A 185 5.03 17.88 24.29
C GLY A 185 4.84 19.40 24.20
N PHE A 186 5.07 20.00 23.03
CA PHE A 186 4.86 21.44 22.82
C PHE A 186 3.37 21.82 22.74
N GLY A 187 2.47 20.84 22.59
CA GLY A 187 1.02 21.06 22.64
C GLY A 187 0.49 21.91 21.48
N PHE A 188 1.09 21.81 20.28
CA PHE A 188 0.56 22.49 19.09
C PHE A 188 -0.81 21.95 18.69
N ILE A 189 -1.04 20.64 18.92
CA ILE A 189 -2.37 20.05 19.01
C ILE A 189 -2.69 19.87 20.50
N SER A 190 -3.67 20.63 20.98
CA SER A 190 -4.13 20.58 22.37
C SER A 190 -4.85 19.26 22.66
N ASN A 191 -4.73 18.78 23.89
CA ASN A 191 -5.44 17.61 24.41
C ASN A 191 -5.33 16.38 23.50
N CYS A 192 -4.11 16.09 23.03
CA CYS A 192 -3.83 15.00 22.11
C CYS A 192 -2.58 14.19 22.52
N ALA A 193 -2.62 12.89 22.26
CA ALA A 193 -1.47 11.98 22.31
C ALA A 193 -1.20 11.41 20.90
N ILE A 194 0.00 11.60 20.38
CA ILE A 194 0.36 11.19 19.02
C ILE A 194 1.40 10.07 19.08
N ASP A 195 1.13 8.93 18.43
CA ASP A 195 2.11 7.84 18.23
C ASP A 195 2.40 7.68 16.73
N GLN A 196 3.62 7.25 16.42
CA GLN A 196 4.15 7.17 15.05
C GLN A 196 4.44 5.71 14.63
N GLU A 197 4.46 5.47 13.32
CA GLU A 197 4.63 4.16 12.68
C GLU A 197 3.69 3.06 13.23
N VAL A 198 2.43 3.42 13.51
CA VAL A 198 1.55 2.57 14.33
C VAL A 198 1.17 1.23 13.68
N ILE A 199 1.16 1.11 12.35
CA ILE A 199 0.80 -0.15 11.67
C ILE A 199 2.05 -0.92 11.29
N VAL A 200 3.02 -0.29 10.63
CA VAL A 200 4.30 -0.93 10.29
C VAL A 200 4.99 -1.47 11.55
N GLY A 201 4.94 -0.71 12.65
CA GLY A 201 5.48 -1.12 13.95
C GLY A 201 4.60 -2.11 14.72
N LYS A 202 3.41 -2.48 14.24
CA LYS A 202 2.41 -3.32 14.94
C LYS A 202 2.03 -2.78 16.33
N ARG A 203 1.88 -1.46 16.45
CA ARG A 203 1.69 -0.70 17.71
C ARG A 203 0.27 -0.17 17.88
N GLN A 204 -0.71 -0.63 17.10
CA GLN A 204 -2.10 -0.11 17.10
C GLN A 204 -2.80 -0.20 18.47
N ASN A 205 -2.33 -1.06 19.37
CA ASN A 205 -2.89 -1.18 20.72
C ASN A 205 -2.20 -0.27 21.76
N GLY A 206 -1.11 0.41 21.40
CA GLY A 206 -0.32 1.24 22.32
C GLY A 206 -1.13 2.40 22.91
N LEU A 207 -1.67 3.26 22.04
CA LEU A 207 -2.52 4.39 22.45
C LEU A 207 -3.77 3.93 23.21
N SER A 208 -4.38 2.80 22.84
CA SER A 208 -5.50 2.21 23.58
C SER A 208 -5.17 1.87 25.05
N LYS A 209 -3.93 1.47 25.34
CA LYS A 209 -3.48 1.18 26.71
C LYS A 209 -3.26 2.47 27.50
N ILE A 210 -2.58 3.43 26.89
CA ILE A 210 -2.27 4.72 27.53
C ILE A 210 -3.55 5.50 27.83
N LEU A 211 -4.47 5.61 26.87
CA LEU A 211 -5.69 6.41 27.03
C LEU A 211 -6.71 5.76 27.98
N ALA A 212 -6.64 4.44 28.18
CA ALA A 212 -7.38 3.78 29.25
C ALA A 212 -6.72 4.00 30.63
N ASP A 213 -5.40 4.26 30.64
CA ASP A 213 -4.53 4.55 31.78
C ASP A 213 -4.83 3.74 33.05
N SER A 214 -4.99 2.43 32.91
CA SER A 214 -5.29 1.54 34.04
C SER A 214 -4.20 1.51 35.12
N GLU A 215 -3.00 1.99 34.80
CA GLU A 215 -1.83 2.02 35.68
C GLU A 215 -1.53 3.41 36.25
N MET A 216 -2.35 4.42 35.92
CA MET A 216 -2.24 5.82 36.37
C MET A 216 -0.86 6.48 36.17
N ARG A 217 -0.19 6.19 35.06
CA ARG A 217 1.21 6.63 34.81
C ARG A 217 1.34 8.02 34.21
N ILE A 218 0.26 8.56 33.65
CA ILE A 218 0.25 9.89 33.05
C ILE A 218 0.31 10.96 34.16
N ASP A 219 1.04 12.05 33.94
CA ASP A 219 1.07 13.20 34.83
C ASP A 219 -0.36 13.65 35.21
N LYS A 220 -0.55 14.05 36.48
CA LYS A 220 -1.84 14.49 37.01
C LYS A 220 -2.28 15.83 36.43
N GLU A 221 -1.35 16.62 35.90
CA GLU A 221 -1.66 17.90 35.25
C GLU A 221 -2.30 17.71 33.87
N ILE A 222 -2.15 16.54 33.25
CA ILE A 222 -2.75 16.23 31.95
C ILE A 222 -4.17 15.71 32.16
N ASP A 223 -5.17 16.41 31.60
CA ASP A 223 -6.55 15.93 31.60
C ASP A 223 -6.70 14.72 30.67
N ARG A 224 -6.53 13.54 31.25
CA ARG A 224 -6.61 12.25 30.56
C ARG A 224 -7.96 12.04 29.86
N LYS A 225 -9.05 12.58 30.40
CA LYS A 225 -10.41 12.44 29.81
C LYS A 225 -10.58 13.33 28.59
N ALA A 226 -9.81 14.41 28.50
CA ALA A 226 -9.77 15.30 27.35
C ALA A 226 -8.88 14.79 26.22
N LEU A 227 -8.01 13.79 26.43
CA LEU A 227 -7.12 13.31 25.38
C LEU A 227 -7.87 12.64 24.22
N LEU A 228 -7.39 12.91 23.01
CA LEU A 228 -7.67 12.14 21.79
C LEU A 228 -6.36 11.50 21.32
N GLY A 229 -6.37 10.20 21.04
CA GLY A 229 -5.20 9.54 20.46
C GLY A 229 -5.19 9.64 18.94
N ILE A 230 -4.02 9.94 18.37
CA ILE A 230 -3.80 9.97 16.92
C ILE A 230 -2.58 9.08 16.62
N GLY A 231 -2.82 7.92 16.02
CA GLY A 231 -1.77 7.04 15.53
C GLY A 231 -1.52 7.25 14.05
N ILE A 232 -0.34 7.73 13.66
CA ILE A 232 -0.01 8.00 12.25
C ILE A 232 0.91 6.89 11.75
N ASP A 233 0.59 6.26 10.61
CA ASP A 233 1.44 5.20 10.03
C ASP A 233 2.64 5.77 9.24
N ALA A 234 3.60 4.91 8.90
CA ALA A 234 4.75 5.30 8.10
C ALA A 234 4.35 5.87 6.72
N ASP A 235 5.11 6.85 6.23
CA ASP A 235 4.89 7.59 4.97
C ASP A 235 3.47 8.21 4.88
N THR A 236 2.90 8.55 6.03
CA THR A 236 1.60 9.20 6.16
C THR A 236 1.76 10.46 6.99
N ALA A 237 0.98 11.50 6.66
CA ALA A 237 0.92 12.69 7.47
C ALA A 237 -0.52 13.18 7.65
N ILE A 238 -0.70 14.05 8.63
CA ILE A 238 -1.93 14.83 8.78
C ILE A 238 -1.62 16.31 8.61
N VAL A 239 -2.56 17.02 7.99
CA VAL A 239 -2.59 18.48 7.96
C VAL A 239 -3.66 18.94 8.94
N VAL A 240 -3.32 19.81 9.89
CA VAL A 240 -4.26 20.32 10.89
C VAL A 240 -4.38 21.83 10.77
N ASN A 241 -5.60 22.33 10.59
CA ASN A 241 -5.94 23.76 10.55
C ASN A 241 -7.17 24.00 11.42
N GLY A 242 -7.01 24.75 12.53
CA GLY A 242 -8.06 24.86 13.54
C GLY A 242 -8.42 23.48 14.10
N SER A 243 -9.71 23.09 14.04
CA SER A 243 -10.16 21.76 14.45
C SER A 243 -10.16 20.73 13.32
N GLU A 244 -9.91 21.12 12.07
CA GLU A 244 -9.94 20.20 10.94
C GLU A 244 -8.60 19.48 10.78
N LEU A 245 -8.65 18.15 10.68
CA LEU A 245 -7.56 17.26 10.34
C LEU A 245 -7.83 16.63 8.98
N GLU A 246 -6.87 16.71 8.06
CA GLU A 246 -6.88 16.01 6.76
C GLU A 246 -5.73 14.99 6.69
N VAL A 247 -6.01 13.77 6.22
CA VAL A 247 -4.97 12.76 6.00
C VAL A 247 -4.32 12.91 4.62
N ILE A 248 -3.00 13.01 4.57
CA ILE A 248 -2.18 13.08 3.34
C ILE A 248 -1.08 12.00 3.33
N GLY A 249 -0.35 11.88 2.22
CA GLY A 249 0.71 10.87 2.03
C GLY A 249 0.43 9.92 0.87
N LYS A 250 0.94 8.69 0.96
CA LYS A 250 0.74 7.63 -0.05
C LYS A 250 -0.72 7.20 -0.21
N SER A 251 -1.01 6.52 -1.32
CA SER A 251 -2.39 6.12 -1.69
C SER A 251 -3.11 5.27 -0.63
N ASN A 252 -2.38 4.50 0.17
CA ASN A 252 -2.90 3.67 1.24
C ASN A 252 -2.59 4.22 2.65
N SER A 253 -2.29 5.53 2.77
CA SER A 253 -2.05 6.20 4.05
C SER A 253 -3.18 5.98 5.04
N ARG A 254 -2.80 5.78 6.31
CA ARG A 254 -3.71 5.44 7.42
C ARG A 254 -3.38 6.24 8.66
N VAL A 255 -4.42 6.75 9.29
CA VAL A 255 -4.38 7.41 10.60
C VAL A 255 -5.43 6.77 11.49
N LEU A 256 -5.06 6.37 12.70
CA LEU A 256 -5.93 5.74 13.67
C LEU A 256 -6.36 6.79 14.71
N ILE A 257 -7.65 7.03 14.86
CA ILE A 257 -8.19 7.96 15.86
C ILE A 257 -8.76 7.17 17.02
N TYR A 258 -8.27 7.43 18.23
CA TYR A 258 -8.64 6.78 19.47
C TYR A 258 -9.43 7.75 20.33
N ASP A 259 -10.74 7.52 20.44
CA ASP A 259 -11.61 8.33 21.30
C ASP A 259 -12.01 7.56 22.56
N PRO A 260 -11.31 7.76 23.70
CA PRO A 260 -11.62 7.07 24.94
C PRO A 260 -13.02 7.39 25.48
N GLN A 261 -13.64 8.50 25.06
CA GLN A 261 -15.00 8.86 25.46
C GLN A 261 -16.06 7.96 24.81
N SER A 262 -15.71 7.27 23.72
CA SER A 262 -16.59 6.33 23.02
C SER A 262 -16.51 4.89 23.56
N TRP A 263 -15.54 4.60 24.44
CA TRP A 263 -15.27 3.24 24.88
C TRP A 263 -16.16 2.82 26.06
N LYS A 264 -16.60 1.57 26.01
CA LYS A 264 -17.19 0.82 27.13
C LYS A 264 -16.16 -0.14 27.74
N PRO A 265 -16.34 -0.60 28.99
CA PRO A 265 -15.41 -1.54 29.64
C PRO A 265 -15.10 -2.81 28.83
N ASP A 266 -16.06 -3.29 28.03
CA ASP A 266 -15.98 -4.49 27.20
C ASP A 266 -15.60 -4.21 25.72
N THR A 267 -15.23 -2.97 25.38
CA THR A 267 -14.86 -2.61 24.00
C THR A 267 -13.60 -3.36 23.58
N LEU A 268 -13.76 -4.23 22.57
CA LEU A 268 -12.67 -5.02 22.00
C LEU A 268 -11.58 -4.09 21.43
N ALA A 269 -10.32 -4.52 21.49
CA ALA A 269 -9.18 -3.71 21.10
C ALA A 269 -9.28 -3.11 19.68
N HIS A 270 -9.81 -3.89 18.71
CA HIS A 270 -10.02 -3.44 17.33
C HIS A 270 -11.16 -2.42 17.16
N LYS A 271 -12.03 -2.24 18.17
CA LYS A 271 -13.10 -1.23 18.18
C LYS A 271 -12.71 0.03 18.94
N LYS A 272 -11.49 0.09 19.50
CA LYS A 272 -11.03 1.26 20.26
C LYS A 272 -10.51 2.40 19.37
N TYR A 273 -10.40 2.17 18.07
CA TYR A 273 -10.01 3.22 17.13
C TYR A 273 -10.79 3.12 15.84
N GLN A 274 -10.91 4.26 15.17
CA GLN A 274 -11.38 4.34 13.80
C GLN A 274 -10.20 4.65 12.88
N THR A 275 -10.20 4.07 11.69
CA THR A 275 -9.18 4.35 10.67
C THR A 275 -9.67 5.45 9.73
N LEU A 276 -8.83 6.45 9.52
CA LEU A 276 -8.94 7.47 8.49
C LEU A 276 -7.94 7.14 7.37
N PHE A 277 -8.38 7.28 6.12
CA PHE A 277 -7.55 7.07 4.93
C PHE A 277 -7.17 8.40 4.29
N LYS A 278 -6.21 8.40 3.36
CA LYS A 278 -5.85 9.58 2.56
C LYS A 278 -7.09 10.33 2.05
N GLY A 279 -7.12 11.64 2.25
CA GLY A 279 -8.20 12.55 1.86
C GLY A 279 -9.36 12.62 2.85
N ALA A 280 -9.43 11.71 3.84
CA ALA A 280 -10.43 11.80 4.89
C ALA A 280 -10.19 13.06 5.74
N LYS A 281 -11.30 13.71 6.12
CA LYS A 281 -11.30 14.88 7.01
C LYS A 281 -12.00 14.57 8.33
N TYR A 282 -11.45 15.06 9.42
CA TYR A 282 -11.93 14.82 10.78
C TYR A 282 -11.97 16.11 11.60
N ASP A 283 -13.04 16.30 12.35
CA ASP A 283 -13.22 17.40 13.30
C ASP A 283 -12.71 16.94 14.67
N LEU A 284 -11.56 17.48 15.07
CA LEU A 284 -10.89 17.17 16.34
C LEU A 284 -11.74 17.58 17.55
N ALA A 285 -12.38 18.75 17.49
CA ALA A 285 -13.17 19.29 18.58
C ALA A 285 -14.48 18.51 18.73
N GLY A 286 -15.18 18.31 17.60
CA GLY A 286 -16.43 17.52 17.56
C GLY A 286 -16.23 16.00 17.60
N ARG A 287 -14.99 15.51 17.60
CA ARG A 287 -14.59 14.09 17.57
C ARG A 287 -15.32 13.25 16.50
N LYS A 288 -15.51 13.80 15.30
CA LYS A 288 -16.29 13.15 14.23
C LYS A 288 -15.68 13.35 12.85
N LYS A 289 -15.98 12.43 11.92
CA LYS A 289 -15.60 12.60 10.51
C LYS A 289 -16.40 13.74 9.88
N ILE A 290 -15.75 14.60 9.11
CA ILE A 290 -16.39 15.70 8.36
C ILE A 290 -16.76 15.22 6.96
N VAL A 291 -15.86 14.47 6.31
CA VAL A 291 -16.08 13.89 4.98
C VAL A 291 -15.92 12.38 5.07
N GLU A 292 -17.01 11.63 4.83
CA GLU A 292 -16.97 10.18 4.62
C GLU A 292 -16.72 9.87 3.14
N GLN A 293 -15.45 9.88 2.76
CA GLN A 293 -14.83 9.07 1.71
C GLN A 293 -13.31 9.21 1.91
N SER A 294 -12.49 8.17 1.75
CA SER A 294 -12.61 7.07 0.82
C SER A 294 -12.57 5.70 1.51
N SER A 295 -13.45 4.76 1.13
CA SER A 295 -12.95 3.38 0.94
C SER A 295 -11.64 3.51 0.18
N PRO A 296 -10.56 2.80 0.57
CA PRO A 296 -9.26 2.96 -0.04
C PRO A 296 -9.41 3.10 -1.55
N PRO A 297 -8.74 4.08 -2.18
CA PRO A 297 -9.10 4.54 -3.52
C PRO A 297 -9.37 3.32 -4.38
N SER A 298 -10.63 3.16 -4.82
CA SER A 298 -10.95 2.18 -5.85
C SER A 298 -9.87 2.37 -6.91
N PRO A 299 -9.14 1.32 -7.31
CA PRO A 299 -8.14 1.44 -8.34
C PRO A 299 -8.80 2.19 -9.47
N LYS A 300 -8.36 3.43 -9.71
CA LYS A 300 -8.97 4.32 -10.68
C LYS A 300 -9.10 3.51 -11.98
N VAL A 301 -10.31 3.51 -12.55
CA VAL A 301 -10.70 2.96 -13.87
C VAL A 301 -9.52 2.30 -14.57
N ALA A 302 -9.52 0.97 -14.64
CA ALA A 302 -8.44 0.13 -15.16
C ALA A 302 -7.49 0.87 -16.13
N ARG A 303 -6.43 1.47 -15.58
CA ARG A 303 -5.22 1.68 -16.36
C ARG A 303 -4.80 0.28 -16.78
N ARG A 304 -4.77 0.02 -18.09
CA ARG A 304 -4.25 -1.24 -18.64
C ARG A 304 -2.94 -1.56 -17.95
N THR A 305 -2.84 -2.74 -17.35
CA THR A 305 -1.61 -3.15 -16.69
C THR A 305 -0.64 -3.65 -17.76
N SER A 306 0.49 -2.97 -17.95
CA SER A 306 1.55 -3.39 -18.87
C SER A 306 2.06 -4.79 -18.51
N GLY A 307 2.35 -5.61 -19.53
CA GLY A 307 2.92 -6.95 -19.35
C GLY A 307 1.93 -8.10 -19.21
N PHE A 308 0.62 -7.84 -19.22
CA PHE A 308 -0.42 -8.87 -19.17
C PHE A 308 -1.46 -8.64 -20.27
N TYR A 309 -2.04 -9.73 -20.76
CA TYR A 309 -3.13 -9.69 -21.73
C TYR A 309 -4.40 -9.09 -21.13
N LYS A 310 -4.79 -9.59 -19.94
CA LYS A 310 -5.94 -9.18 -19.13
C LYS A 310 -5.69 -9.40 -17.63
N GLU A 311 -6.55 -8.86 -16.78
CA GLU A 311 -6.37 -8.97 -15.33
C GLU A 311 -6.73 -10.35 -14.78
N ILE A 312 -7.87 -10.95 -15.19
CA ILE A 312 -8.37 -12.17 -14.55
C ILE A 312 -8.74 -13.25 -15.56
N PHE A 313 -8.33 -14.48 -15.29
CA PHE A 313 -8.97 -15.67 -15.87
C PHE A 313 -9.81 -16.38 -14.80
N MET A 314 -11.12 -16.52 -15.03
CA MET A 314 -12.02 -17.24 -14.13
C MET A 314 -12.20 -18.70 -14.55
N SER A 315 -11.74 -19.62 -13.71
CA SER A 315 -12.07 -21.04 -13.80
C SER A 315 -13.38 -21.33 -13.05
N GLY A 316 -14.47 -21.44 -13.80
CA GLY A 316 -15.81 -21.78 -13.29
C GLY A 316 -16.39 -23.07 -13.86
N GLY A 317 -15.62 -23.82 -14.65
CA GLY A 317 -16.11 -24.91 -15.49
C GLY A 317 -16.28 -26.26 -14.79
N VAL A 318 -15.58 -27.29 -15.26
CA VAL A 318 -15.88 -28.69 -14.93
C VAL A 318 -15.85 -28.93 -13.42
N ARG A 319 -16.98 -29.34 -12.84
CA ARG A 319 -17.16 -29.63 -11.40
C ARG A 319 -17.08 -28.40 -10.48
N LEU A 320 -17.06 -27.20 -11.03
CA LEU A 320 -17.20 -25.93 -10.31
C LEU A 320 -18.57 -25.30 -10.57
N SER A 321 -18.88 -24.24 -9.83
CA SER A 321 -20.03 -23.39 -10.11
C SER A 321 -19.79 -22.62 -11.40
N SER A 322 -20.58 -22.92 -12.43
CA SER A 322 -20.59 -22.20 -13.71
C SER A 322 -21.10 -20.78 -13.50
N ARG A 323 -20.18 -19.85 -13.24
CA ARG A 323 -20.45 -18.41 -13.22
C ARG A 323 -19.95 -17.80 -14.52
N LYS A 324 -20.72 -16.86 -15.06
CA LYS A 324 -20.38 -16.09 -16.26
C LYS A 324 -20.10 -14.61 -15.96
N ARG A 325 -20.11 -14.27 -14.67
CA ARG A 325 -19.94 -12.91 -14.16
C ARG A 325 -19.11 -12.91 -12.89
N LEU A 326 -18.29 -11.87 -12.75
CA LEU A 326 -17.55 -11.54 -11.54
C LEU A 326 -17.90 -10.11 -11.14
N PHE A 327 -18.85 -9.96 -10.21
CA PHE A 327 -19.32 -8.63 -9.79
C PHE A 327 -18.18 -7.74 -9.27
N ALA A 328 -17.26 -8.30 -8.50
CA ALA A 328 -16.07 -7.58 -8.03
C ALA A 328 -15.18 -7.12 -9.19
N ALA A 329 -14.96 -7.96 -10.20
CA ALA A 329 -14.16 -7.56 -11.37
C ALA A 329 -14.85 -6.47 -12.18
N GLU A 330 -16.15 -6.61 -12.43
CA GLU A 330 -16.96 -5.63 -13.15
C GLU A 330 -17.00 -4.27 -12.44
N SER A 331 -17.23 -4.27 -11.12
CA SER A 331 -17.26 -3.06 -10.27
C SER A 331 -15.90 -2.35 -10.24
N LEU A 332 -14.80 -3.10 -10.23
CA LEU A 332 -13.43 -2.57 -10.30
C LEU A 332 -12.97 -2.19 -11.71
N GLY A 333 -13.79 -2.45 -12.74
CA GLY A 333 -13.42 -2.24 -14.15
C GLY A 333 -12.32 -3.18 -14.65
N LEU A 334 -12.06 -4.30 -13.99
CA LEU A 334 -11.04 -5.27 -14.37
C LEU A 334 -11.50 -6.09 -15.57
N THR A 335 -10.62 -6.31 -16.54
CA THR A 335 -10.94 -7.17 -17.69
C THR A 335 -10.69 -8.63 -17.33
N TYR A 336 -11.57 -9.50 -17.82
CA TYR A 336 -11.46 -10.92 -17.53
C TYR A 336 -11.97 -11.79 -18.67
N GLU A 337 -11.51 -13.04 -18.64
CA GLU A 337 -12.06 -14.15 -19.41
C GLU A 337 -12.47 -15.28 -18.48
N TYR A 338 -13.19 -16.26 -19.01
CA TYR A 338 -13.65 -17.38 -18.22
C TYR A 338 -13.85 -18.64 -19.04
N TYR A 339 -13.76 -19.77 -18.34
CA TYR A 339 -14.38 -21.01 -18.75
C TYR A 339 -15.48 -21.38 -17.76
N ALA A 340 -16.71 -21.48 -18.26
CA ALA A 340 -17.92 -21.79 -17.49
C ALA A 340 -18.70 -23.00 -18.05
N GLY A 341 -18.06 -23.81 -18.91
CA GLY A 341 -18.68 -24.99 -19.52
C GLY A 341 -18.54 -26.27 -18.67
N LYS A 342 -19.05 -27.38 -19.20
CA LYS A 342 -18.97 -28.72 -18.57
C LYS A 342 -18.11 -29.73 -19.34
N ASP A 343 -17.59 -29.33 -20.49
CA ASP A 343 -16.77 -30.16 -21.37
C ASP A 343 -15.30 -30.19 -20.90
N GLY A 344 -14.86 -31.36 -20.44
CA GLY A 344 -13.48 -31.57 -19.98
C GLY A 344 -12.42 -31.41 -21.06
N ALA A 345 -12.70 -31.85 -22.29
CA ALA A 345 -11.76 -31.71 -23.40
C ALA A 345 -11.57 -30.22 -23.71
N ARG A 346 -12.67 -29.47 -23.85
CA ARG A 346 -12.60 -28.03 -24.08
C ARG A 346 -11.91 -27.26 -22.94
N GLN A 347 -12.16 -27.65 -21.68
CA GLN A 347 -11.46 -27.06 -20.54
C GLN A 347 -9.94 -27.26 -20.68
N ASN A 348 -9.52 -28.47 -21.04
CA ASN A 348 -8.13 -28.84 -21.14
C ASN A 348 -7.43 -28.11 -22.30
N GLU A 349 -8.10 -28.00 -23.45
CA GLU A 349 -7.63 -27.19 -24.59
C GLU A 349 -7.37 -25.73 -24.19
N ILE A 350 -8.28 -25.13 -23.43
CA ILE A 350 -8.15 -23.73 -22.98
C ILE A 350 -7.03 -23.58 -21.93
N ILE A 351 -6.90 -24.52 -21.00
CA ILE A 351 -6.00 -24.38 -19.85
C ILE A 351 -4.54 -24.68 -20.21
N TRP A 352 -4.28 -25.75 -20.95
CA TRP A 352 -2.90 -26.21 -21.19
C TRP A 352 -2.53 -26.39 -22.66
N GLY A 353 -3.45 -26.16 -23.59
CA GLY A 353 -3.10 -25.93 -24.99
C GLY A 353 -3.90 -26.73 -26.00
N SER A 354 -3.83 -26.25 -27.24
CA SER A 354 -4.44 -26.84 -28.44
C SER A 354 -3.48 -26.67 -29.62
N GLU A 355 -3.82 -27.18 -30.80
CA GLU A 355 -3.00 -26.95 -32.01
C GLU A 355 -2.84 -25.47 -32.37
N MET A 356 -3.82 -24.62 -32.02
CA MET A 356 -3.77 -23.17 -32.29
C MET A 356 -2.92 -22.41 -31.26
N ASP A 357 -2.93 -22.85 -30.01
CA ASP A 357 -2.27 -22.20 -28.88
C ASP A 357 -1.60 -23.28 -28.03
N LEU A 358 -0.32 -23.53 -28.28
CA LEU A 358 0.43 -24.62 -27.67
C LEU A 358 0.64 -24.42 -26.16
N ASN A 359 0.45 -23.19 -25.66
CA ASN A 359 0.67 -22.81 -24.26
C ASN A 359 -0.62 -22.85 -23.42
N GLY A 360 -1.77 -22.90 -24.10
CA GLY A 360 -3.06 -22.59 -23.49
C GLY A 360 -3.19 -21.10 -23.13
N SER A 361 -4.38 -20.71 -22.69
CA SER A 361 -4.69 -19.31 -22.45
C SER A 361 -3.94 -18.70 -21.25
N LEU A 362 -3.41 -19.52 -20.34
CA LEU A 362 -2.85 -19.02 -19.08
C LEU A 362 -1.41 -18.51 -19.21
N LEU A 363 -0.64 -19.04 -20.15
CA LEU A 363 0.79 -18.83 -20.25
C LEU A 363 1.14 -18.19 -21.59
N TYR A 364 2.11 -17.29 -21.56
CA TYR A 364 2.82 -16.85 -22.74
C TYR A 364 3.76 -17.96 -23.26
N PRO A 365 4.30 -17.82 -24.49
CA PRO A 365 5.24 -18.79 -25.05
C PRO A 365 6.43 -19.10 -24.15
N ASP A 366 6.96 -18.11 -23.43
CA ASP A 366 8.08 -18.27 -22.49
C ASP A 366 7.65 -18.77 -21.10
N GLY A 367 6.39 -19.16 -20.94
CA GLY A 367 5.80 -19.63 -19.68
C GLY A 367 5.43 -18.52 -18.70
N GLN A 368 5.60 -17.23 -19.02
CA GLN A 368 5.16 -16.15 -18.14
C GLN A 368 3.63 -16.06 -18.08
N PRO A 369 3.05 -15.52 -16.99
CA PRO A 369 1.60 -15.45 -16.84
C PRO A 369 0.97 -14.48 -17.85
N ARG A 370 -0.03 -14.95 -18.61
CA ARG A 370 -0.78 -14.13 -19.58
C ARG A 370 -1.88 -13.29 -18.90
N PHE A 371 -2.40 -13.79 -17.78
CA PHE A 371 -3.30 -13.07 -16.89
C PHE A 371 -2.59 -12.69 -15.59
N ARG A 372 -3.03 -11.62 -14.93
CA ARG A 372 -2.49 -11.26 -13.60
C ARG A 372 -2.94 -12.24 -12.52
N MET A 373 -4.19 -12.69 -12.58
CA MET A 373 -4.76 -13.56 -11.57
C MET A 373 -5.62 -14.65 -12.19
N ILE A 374 -5.57 -15.84 -11.62
CA ILE A 374 -6.61 -16.85 -11.82
C ILE A 374 -7.57 -16.81 -10.65
N TYR A 375 -8.87 -16.68 -10.95
CA TYR A 375 -9.92 -16.85 -9.96
C TYR A 375 -10.60 -18.21 -10.14
N VAL A 376 -10.66 -19.03 -9.09
CA VAL A 376 -11.29 -20.36 -9.13
C VAL A 376 -12.56 -20.37 -8.27
N ASN A 377 -13.69 -20.69 -8.90
CA ASN A 377 -14.98 -20.75 -8.24
C ASN A 377 -15.07 -21.90 -7.22
N GLY A 378 -16.10 -21.85 -6.37
CA GLY A 378 -16.48 -23.00 -5.55
C GLY A 378 -17.07 -24.17 -6.33
N GLY A 379 -17.37 -25.28 -5.65
CA GLY A 379 -17.79 -26.55 -6.26
C GLY A 379 -17.09 -27.76 -5.64
N SER A 380 -16.47 -28.61 -6.46
CA SER A 380 -15.71 -29.78 -5.99
C SER A 380 -14.23 -29.70 -6.36
N ALA A 381 -13.40 -29.30 -5.40
CA ALA A 381 -11.95 -29.10 -5.59
C ALA A 381 -11.25 -30.35 -6.13
N THR A 382 -11.53 -31.51 -5.53
CA THR A 382 -10.90 -32.78 -5.92
C THR A 382 -11.32 -33.22 -7.33
N LEU A 383 -12.61 -33.08 -7.68
CA LEU A 383 -13.07 -33.52 -8.99
C LEU A 383 -12.65 -32.55 -10.10
N HIS A 384 -12.67 -31.24 -9.84
CA HIS A 384 -12.14 -30.24 -10.78
C HIS A 384 -10.63 -30.42 -10.97
N GLY A 385 -9.90 -30.54 -9.86
CA GLY A 385 -8.46 -30.81 -9.87
C GLY A 385 -8.08 -32.05 -10.68
N LYS A 386 -8.89 -33.11 -10.61
CA LYS A 386 -8.71 -34.31 -11.43
C LYS A 386 -9.07 -34.08 -12.90
N SER A 387 -10.10 -33.30 -13.21
CA SER A 387 -10.54 -33.06 -14.60
C SER A 387 -9.55 -32.22 -15.41
N LEU A 388 -8.69 -31.44 -14.74
CA LEU A 388 -7.56 -30.72 -15.36
C LEU A 388 -6.43 -31.63 -15.84
N GLU A 389 -6.45 -32.91 -15.42
CA GLU A 389 -5.35 -33.85 -15.66
C GLU A 389 -4.00 -33.33 -15.13
N ARG A 390 -2.90 -34.04 -15.40
CA ARG A 390 -1.58 -33.59 -14.96
C ARG A 390 -1.14 -32.31 -15.68
N PRO A 391 -1.22 -32.21 -17.02
CA PRO A 391 -0.79 -31.01 -17.74
C PRO A 391 -1.49 -29.73 -17.28
N GLY A 392 -2.82 -29.75 -17.09
CA GLY A 392 -3.56 -28.58 -16.63
C GLY A 392 -3.19 -28.14 -15.20
N ARG A 393 -2.90 -29.09 -14.31
CA ARG A 393 -2.38 -28.76 -12.96
C ARG A 393 -0.96 -28.20 -13.02
N ASP A 394 -0.13 -28.69 -13.93
CA ASP A 394 1.24 -28.22 -14.11
C ASP A 394 1.25 -26.80 -14.71
N ALA A 395 0.38 -26.50 -15.69
CA ALA A 395 0.18 -25.15 -16.23
C ALA A 395 -0.26 -24.14 -15.16
N LEU A 396 -1.20 -24.51 -14.28
CA LEU A 396 -1.63 -23.66 -13.16
C LEU A 396 -0.51 -23.43 -12.13
N ARG A 397 0.33 -24.43 -11.87
CA ARG A 397 1.49 -24.29 -10.98
C ARG A 397 2.55 -23.41 -11.62
N GLN A 398 2.82 -23.56 -12.91
CA GLN A 398 3.75 -22.74 -13.65
C GLN A 398 3.30 -21.28 -13.68
N PHE A 399 2.02 -21.03 -13.96
CA PHE A 399 1.41 -19.70 -13.86
C PHE A 399 1.70 -19.05 -12.50
N TYR A 400 1.47 -19.79 -11.41
CA TYR A 400 1.75 -19.30 -10.06
C TYR A 400 3.25 -19.06 -9.80
N ASN A 401 4.09 -20.03 -10.14
CA ASN A 401 5.53 -19.97 -9.89
C ASN A 401 6.19 -18.83 -10.67
N ASN A 402 5.65 -18.49 -11.85
CA ASN A 402 6.14 -17.44 -12.73
C ASN A 402 5.51 -16.05 -12.44
N GLY A 403 4.79 -15.92 -11.32
CA GLY A 403 4.35 -14.61 -10.81
C GLY A 403 2.86 -14.32 -10.94
N GLY A 404 2.07 -15.23 -11.51
CA GLY A 404 0.62 -15.10 -11.62
C GLY A 404 -0.06 -15.37 -10.28
N SER A 405 -0.93 -14.48 -9.84
CA SER A 405 -1.61 -14.64 -8.55
C SER A 405 -2.79 -15.61 -8.62
N TYR A 406 -3.12 -16.24 -7.50
CA TYR A 406 -4.23 -17.17 -7.38
C TYR A 406 -5.24 -16.63 -6.36
N CYS A 407 -6.52 -16.59 -6.71
CA CYS A 407 -7.60 -16.37 -5.76
C CYS A 407 -8.66 -17.46 -5.92
N GLY A 408 -9.18 -17.99 -4.82
CA GLY A 408 -10.19 -19.06 -4.92
C GLY A 408 -11.19 -19.02 -3.78
N SER A 409 -12.46 -19.24 -4.11
CA SER A 409 -13.52 -19.37 -3.11
C SER A 409 -13.94 -20.82 -2.89
N CYS A 410 -14.14 -21.22 -1.63
CA CYS A 410 -14.56 -22.56 -1.23
C CYS A 410 -13.71 -23.68 -1.87
N ALA A 411 -14.20 -24.34 -2.92
CA ALA A 411 -13.44 -25.36 -3.66
C ALA A 411 -12.18 -24.82 -4.32
N GLY A 412 -12.20 -23.59 -4.86
CA GLY A 412 -11.00 -22.93 -5.34
C GLY A 412 -9.98 -22.75 -4.21
N SER A 413 -10.43 -22.32 -3.04
CA SER A 413 -9.55 -22.21 -1.87
C SER A 413 -8.94 -23.57 -1.45
N PHE A 414 -9.72 -24.65 -1.49
CA PHE A 414 -9.18 -25.99 -1.26
C PHE A 414 -8.15 -26.40 -2.30
N LEU A 415 -8.42 -26.14 -3.58
CA LEU A 415 -7.61 -26.59 -4.71
C LEU A 415 -6.15 -26.10 -4.62
N SER A 416 -5.92 -24.90 -4.06
CA SER A 416 -4.57 -24.37 -3.86
C SER A 416 -3.74 -25.15 -2.81
N GLY A 417 -4.41 -25.75 -1.82
CA GLY A 417 -3.81 -26.33 -0.63
C GLY A 417 -3.14 -27.71 -0.81
N ARG A 418 -2.62 -28.25 0.29
CA ARG A 418 -2.01 -29.59 0.34
C ARG A 418 -3.04 -30.71 0.51
N ASN A 419 -3.94 -30.55 1.46
CA ASN A 419 -4.98 -31.52 1.82
C ASN A 419 -6.15 -30.84 2.57
N THR A 420 -7.20 -31.60 2.85
CA THR A 420 -8.43 -31.13 3.52
C THR A 420 -8.58 -31.59 4.97
N ASP A 421 -7.61 -32.35 5.47
CA ASP A 421 -7.58 -32.99 6.79
C ASP A 421 -6.14 -33.00 7.35
N SER A 422 -5.90 -33.74 8.44
CA SER A 422 -4.61 -33.78 9.13
C SER A 422 -3.56 -34.70 8.47
N ARG A 423 -3.89 -35.42 7.38
CA ARG A 423 -2.94 -36.32 6.73
C ARG A 423 -1.78 -35.55 6.11
N GLN A 424 -0.57 -36.13 6.21
CA GLN A 424 0.65 -35.54 5.66
C GLN A 424 0.75 -35.69 4.13
N SER A 425 0.12 -36.73 3.56
CA SER A 425 0.18 -36.99 2.13
C SER A 425 -0.52 -35.87 1.33
N ARG A 426 0.10 -35.52 0.20
CA ARG A 426 -0.48 -34.59 -0.78
C ARG A 426 -1.75 -35.18 -1.37
N ARG A 427 -2.83 -34.38 -1.41
CA ARG A 427 -4.08 -34.82 -2.01
C ARG A 427 -4.00 -34.79 -3.53
N LEU A 428 -4.20 -35.95 -4.16
CA LEU A 428 -4.24 -36.03 -5.62
C LEU A 428 -5.31 -35.09 -6.21
N GLY A 429 -4.92 -34.34 -7.24
CA GLY A 429 -5.75 -33.36 -7.92
C GLY A 429 -5.54 -31.91 -7.45
N TYR A 430 -4.84 -31.68 -6.34
CA TYR A 430 -4.63 -30.32 -5.82
C TYR A 430 -3.35 -29.70 -6.40
N LEU A 431 -3.26 -28.37 -6.35
CA LEU A 431 -2.14 -27.61 -6.92
C LEU A 431 -0.94 -27.58 -5.99
N HIS A 432 -1.17 -27.55 -4.67
CA HIS A 432 -0.11 -27.47 -3.65
C HIS A 432 0.75 -26.21 -3.72
N ILE A 433 0.21 -25.14 -4.32
CA ILE A 433 0.82 -23.80 -4.36
C ILE A 433 0.70 -23.08 -3.01
N PHE A 434 -0.26 -23.52 -2.18
CA PHE A 434 -0.27 -23.29 -0.75
C PHE A 434 0.16 -24.59 -0.04
N PRO A 435 1.32 -24.64 0.63
CA PRO A 435 1.97 -25.90 1.01
C PRO A 435 1.37 -26.58 2.24
N PHE A 436 0.30 -26.02 2.82
CA PHE A 436 -0.29 -26.48 4.08
C PHE A 436 -1.67 -27.12 3.90
N ASN A 437 -2.07 -27.90 4.90
CA ASN A 437 -3.42 -28.45 4.95
C ASN A 437 -4.41 -27.35 5.31
N THR A 438 -5.58 -27.40 4.70
CA THR A 438 -6.71 -26.53 5.05
C THR A 438 -7.82 -27.43 5.58
N LEU A 439 -8.54 -27.01 6.61
CA LEU A 439 -9.52 -27.89 7.25
C LEU A 439 -10.90 -27.60 6.71
N ASN A 440 -11.73 -28.64 6.58
CA ASN A 440 -13.15 -28.44 6.30
C ASN A 440 -13.87 -27.84 7.51
N THR A 441 -14.79 -26.91 7.29
CA THR A 441 -15.60 -26.28 8.35
C THR A 441 -16.71 -27.21 8.87
N GLY A 442 -17.23 -28.10 8.03
CA GLY A 442 -18.41 -28.94 8.30
C GLY A 442 -19.75 -28.19 8.26
N LEU A 443 -19.75 -26.88 8.01
CA LEU A 443 -20.94 -26.02 7.97
C LEU A 443 -21.60 -26.12 6.58
N LYS A 444 -22.91 -26.38 6.49
CA LYS A 444 -23.57 -26.67 5.20
C LYS A 444 -24.76 -25.76 4.95
N LYS A 445 -24.70 -25.00 3.85
CA LYS A 445 -25.77 -24.09 3.39
C LYS A 445 -26.16 -23.04 4.44
N GLU A 446 -25.18 -22.48 5.15
CA GLU A 446 -25.40 -21.52 6.23
C GLU A 446 -25.02 -20.09 5.81
N ARG A 447 -25.40 -19.12 6.64
CA ARG A 447 -24.95 -17.72 6.57
C ARG A 447 -24.03 -17.46 7.76
N VAL A 448 -22.83 -16.96 7.48
CA VAL A 448 -21.80 -16.71 8.49
C VAL A 448 -21.33 -15.27 8.43
N GLY A 449 -20.83 -14.75 9.55
CA GLY A 449 -20.14 -13.47 9.61
C GLY A 449 -18.63 -13.65 9.50
N HIS A 450 -17.94 -12.66 8.95
CA HIS A 450 -16.48 -12.56 8.93
C HIS A 450 -16.04 -11.31 9.67
N PHE A 451 -15.12 -11.45 10.62
CA PHE A 451 -14.40 -10.31 11.20
C PHE A 451 -13.15 -10.03 10.37
N ILE A 452 -12.91 -8.75 10.06
CA ILE A 452 -11.71 -8.26 9.39
C ILE A 452 -10.75 -7.74 10.46
N PRO A 453 -9.62 -8.42 10.72
CA PRO A 453 -8.61 -7.93 11.64
C PRO A 453 -8.18 -6.51 11.26
N ALA A 454 -7.91 -5.66 12.26
CA ALA A 454 -7.61 -4.27 11.99
C ALA A 454 -6.23 -4.04 11.33
N ASP A 455 -5.35 -5.05 11.37
CA ASP A 455 -4.10 -5.13 10.62
C ASP A 455 -4.26 -5.85 9.26
N SER A 456 -5.47 -6.27 8.90
CA SER A 456 -5.74 -6.97 7.63
C SER A 456 -5.33 -6.13 6.43
N ALA A 457 -4.63 -6.78 5.49
CA ALA A 457 -4.25 -6.18 4.22
C ALA A 457 -5.48 -5.78 3.37
N LEU A 458 -6.65 -6.38 3.61
CA LEU A 458 -7.91 -6.06 2.91
C LEU A 458 -8.35 -4.61 3.17
N LEU A 459 -8.05 -4.09 4.36
CA LEU A 459 -8.33 -2.70 4.74
C LEU A 459 -7.51 -1.70 3.91
N ARG A 460 -6.59 -2.13 3.04
CA ARG A 460 -5.88 -1.25 2.07
C ARG A 460 -6.68 -1.01 0.80
N TYR A 461 -7.79 -1.74 0.61
CA TYR A 461 -8.61 -1.69 -0.60
C TYR A 461 -10.06 -1.33 -0.33
N ARG A 462 -10.63 -1.79 0.80
CA ARG A 462 -12.00 -1.51 1.20
C ARG A 462 -12.13 -1.22 2.69
N SER A 463 -13.18 -0.49 3.06
CA SER A 463 -13.62 -0.29 4.44
C SER A 463 -14.82 -1.20 4.72
N PHE A 464 -14.91 -1.74 5.93
CA PHE A 464 -15.96 -2.66 6.37
C PHE A 464 -16.62 -2.10 7.63
N GLY A 465 -17.14 -0.88 7.49
CA GLY A 465 -17.72 -0.12 8.59
C GLY A 465 -16.71 0.23 9.70
N ASN A 466 -17.25 0.72 10.82
CA ASN A 466 -16.48 0.99 12.04
C ASN A 466 -16.35 -0.26 12.93
N ASP A 467 -17.08 -1.33 12.64
CA ASP A 467 -17.07 -2.57 13.41
C ASP A 467 -16.17 -3.67 12.80
N GLY A 468 -15.70 -3.48 11.56
CA GLY A 468 -14.80 -4.42 10.88
C GLY A 468 -15.47 -5.77 10.62
N TYR A 469 -16.79 -5.79 10.39
CA TYR A 469 -17.57 -7.01 10.32
C TYR A 469 -18.37 -7.09 9.03
N VAL A 470 -18.29 -8.23 8.35
CA VAL A 470 -19.10 -8.50 7.15
C VAL A 470 -20.07 -9.63 7.44
N ALA A 471 -21.36 -9.29 7.52
CA ALA A 471 -22.43 -10.22 7.84
C ALA A 471 -22.96 -10.99 6.60
N ASP A 472 -23.78 -12.03 6.86
CA ASP A 472 -24.61 -12.73 5.88
C ASP A 472 -23.84 -13.30 4.66
N ILE A 473 -22.64 -13.86 4.89
CA ILE A 473 -21.86 -14.49 3.81
C ILE A 473 -22.32 -15.94 3.65
N TYR A 474 -22.68 -16.34 2.42
CA TYR A 474 -23.04 -17.74 2.14
C TYR A 474 -21.84 -18.66 2.36
N HIS A 475 -22.07 -19.75 3.08
CA HIS A 475 -21.07 -20.76 3.32
C HIS A 475 -21.61 -22.17 3.07
N ASN A 476 -20.83 -22.98 2.34
CA ASN A 476 -21.17 -24.37 2.10
C ASN A 476 -19.91 -25.25 2.08
N ASN A 477 -19.53 -25.71 3.27
CA ASN A 477 -18.53 -26.73 3.51
C ASN A 477 -17.14 -26.35 2.96
N GLY A 478 -16.86 -25.05 2.95
CA GLY A 478 -15.57 -24.51 2.54
C GLY A 478 -14.49 -24.77 3.59
N ASN A 479 -13.32 -24.20 3.36
CA ASN A 479 -12.17 -24.41 4.24
C ASN A 479 -11.94 -23.26 5.22
N TRP A 480 -11.08 -23.55 6.19
CA TRP A 480 -10.54 -22.61 7.15
C TRP A 480 -9.13 -23.03 7.57
N LEU A 481 -8.39 -22.12 8.19
CA LEU A 481 -7.11 -22.41 8.84
C LEU A 481 -7.17 -22.12 10.34
N SER A 482 -6.54 -23.00 11.12
CA SER A 482 -6.29 -22.72 12.53
C SER A 482 -5.40 -21.49 12.67
N VAL A 483 -5.70 -20.61 13.62
CA VAL A 483 -4.88 -19.44 13.95
C VAL A 483 -4.12 -19.61 15.28
N VAL A 484 -4.27 -20.75 15.93
CA VAL A 484 -3.70 -21.01 17.27
C VAL A 484 -2.27 -21.54 17.16
N GLU A 485 -2.04 -22.54 16.31
CA GLU A 485 -0.75 -23.18 16.14
C GLU A 485 -0.59 -23.77 14.73
N GLY A 486 0.66 -23.94 14.30
CA GLY A 486 1.03 -24.59 13.05
C GLY A 486 2.06 -23.82 12.22
N GLU A 487 2.87 -24.55 11.45
CA GLU A 487 3.93 -24.00 10.59
C GLU A 487 3.41 -22.97 9.56
N HIS A 488 2.14 -23.08 9.15
CA HIS A 488 1.53 -22.14 8.21
C HIS A 488 1.50 -20.71 8.73
N LEU A 489 1.41 -20.50 10.05
CA LEU A 489 1.34 -19.16 10.65
C LEU A 489 2.59 -18.31 10.37
N LYS A 490 3.74 -18.93 10.10
CA LYS A 490 5.00 -18.22 9.80
C LYS A 490 4.99 -17.52 8.44
N SER A 491 4.10 -17.94 7.54
CA SER A 491 4.11 -17.51 6.13
C SER A 491 2.71 -17.22 5.58
N THR A 492 1.73 -17.07 6.47
CA THR A 492 0.33 -16.84 6.13
C THR A 492 -0.17 -15.57 6.79
N GLU A 493 -0.77 -14.69 6.01
CA GLU A 493 -1.43 -13.49 6.49
C GLU A 493 -2.92 -13.78 6.71
N ILE A 494 -3.43 -13.50 7.90
CA ILE A 494 -4.85 -13.68 8.22
C ILE A 494 -5.61 -12.43 7.79
N LEU A 495 -6.56 -12.59 6.88
CA LEU A 495 -7.27 -11.47 6.26
C LEU A 495 -8.68 -11.30 6.79
N ALA A 496 -9.32 -12.40 7.21
CA ALA A 496 -10.60 -12.41 7.90
C ALA A 496 -10.74 -13.70 8.73
N THR A 497 -11.54 -13.66 9.79
CA THR A 497 -11.85 -14.84 10.63
C THR A 497 -13.34 -15.12 10.69
N TYR A 498 -13.72 -16.39 10.84
CA TYR A 498 -15.12 -16.79 10.96
C TYR A 498 -15.75 -16.34 12.28
N ASP A 499 -16.97 -15.83 12.20
CA ASP A 499 -17.88 -15.65 13.32
C ASP A 499 -18.94 -16.75 13.33
N THR A 500 -18.60 -17.87 13.95
CA THR A 500 -19.51 -19.03 14.12
C THR A 500 -19.46 -19.57 15.55
N PRO A 501 -20.02 -18.86 16.56
CA PRO A 501 -19.90 -19.23 17.97
C PRO A 501 -20.18 -20.72 18.23
N ASP A 502 -19.42 -21.32 19.15
CA ASP A 502 -19.51 -22.74 19.55
C ASP A 502 -19.22 -23.77 18.44
N ARG A 503 -18.79 -23.33 17.26
CA ARG A 503 -18.40 -24.20 16.14
C ARG A 503 -16.88 -24.20 15.97
N LYS A 504 -16.35 -25.33 15.50
CA LYS A 504 -14.91 -25.54 15.26
C LYS A 504 -14.19 -24.40 14.52
N PRO A 505 -14.74 -23.81 13.43
CA PRO A 505 -14.03 -22.76 12.70
C PRO A 505 -14.13 -21.37 13.37
N HIS A 506 -14.86 -21.19 14.48
CA HIS A 506 -14.98 -19.89 15.14
C HIS A 506 -13.61 -19.29 15.43
N ARG A 507 -13.40 -18.02 15.03
CA ARG A 507 -12.12 -17.28 15.12
C ARG A 507 -10.96 -17.88 14.29
N GLY A 508 -11.17 -19.00 13.61
CA GLY A 508 -10.26 -19.52 12.60
C GLY A 508 -10.28 -18.65 11.35
N ALA A 509 -9.20 -18.70 10.56
CA ALA A 509 -9.07 -17.89 9.36
C ALA A 509 -10.12 -18.31 8.32
N ALA A 510 -10.98 -17.36 7.95
CA ALA A 510 -11.93 -17.47 6.86
C ALA A 510 -11.36 -17.02 5.53
N ILE A 511 -10.44 -16.05 5.58
CA ILE A 511 -9.69 -15.57 4.42
C ILE A 511 -8.23 -15.44 4.85
N TRP A 512 -7.31 -15.91 4.00
CA TRP A 512 -5.88 -15.77 4.23
C TRP A 512 -5.12 -15.61 2.93
N ALA A 513 -3.90 -15.08 3.04
CA ALA A 513 -2.97 -15.01 1.93
C ALA A 513 -1.64 -15.69 2.23
N HIS A 514 -0.99 -16.14 1.16
CA HIS A 514 0.36 -16.70 1.19
C HIS A 514 1.13 -16.26 -0.04
N LYS A 515 2.40 -15.90 0.13
CA LYS A 515 3.31 -15.61 -0.97
C LYS A 515 4.66 -16.24 -0.65
N ALA A 516 5.09 -17.19 -1.47
CA ALA A 516 6.29 -17.97 -1.21
C ALA A 516 7.57 -17.16 -1.40
N SER A 517 7.62 -16.27 -2.40
CA SER A 517 8.75 -15.39 -2.66
C SER A 517 8.32 -14.11 -3.38
N GLN A 518 9.26 -13.19 -3.61
CA GLN A 518 9.00 -12.01 -4.45
C GLN A 518 8.77 -12.35 -5.94
N SER A 519 9.17 -13.53 -6.40
CA SER A 519 9.01 -13.97 -7.79
C SER A 519 7.73 -14.77 -8.03
N THR A 520 7.20 -15.49 -7.05
CA THR A 520 5.92 -16.22 -7.19
C THR A 520 4.74 -15.26 -7.11
N GLY A 521 3.57 -15.66 -7.61
CA GLY A 521 2.32 -14.96 -7.32
C GLY A 521 1.92 -15.04 -5.85
N ARG A 522 0.82 -14.34 -5.49
CA ARG A 522 0.17 -14.45 -4.17
C ARG A 522 -1.03 -15.38 -4.28
N VAL A 523 -1.20 -16.28 -3.32
CA VAL A 523 -2.42 -17.06 -3.12
C VAL A 523 -3.31 -16.31 -2.14
N VAL A 524 -4.56 -16.03 -2.50
CA VAL A 524 -5.62 -15.54 -1.61
C VAL A 524 -6.75 -16.56 -1.57
N ASN A 525 -6.97 -17.11 -0.38
CA ASN A 525 -7.90 -18.20 -0.16
C ASN A 525 -9.12 -17.66 0.59
N ILE A 526 -10.32 -17.86 0.03
CA ILE A 526 -11.60 -17.42 0.60
C ILE A 526 -12.41 -18.68 0.95
N GLY A 527 -12.63 -18.94 2.23
CA GLY A 527 -13.33 -20.15 2.65
C GLY A 527 -14.84 -20.13 2.41
N SER A 528 -15.43 -18.96 2.16
CA SER A 528 -16.88 -18.77 1.96
C SER A 528 -17.19 -18.26 0.54
N HIS A 529 -18.44 -17.90 0.26
CA HIS A 529 -18.91 -17.48 -1.06
C HIS A 529 -19.38 -16.02 -1.13
N PRO A 530 -18.50 -15.02 -0.96
CA PRO A 530 -18.87 -13.62 -1.15
C PRO A 530 -18.99 -13.24 -2.64
N GLU A 531 -18.46 -14.06 -3.56
CA GLU A 531 -18.27 -13.68 -4.97
C GLU A 531 -19.55 -13.50 -5.79
N GLY A 532 -20.69 -13.95 -5.25
CA GLY A 532 -21.99 -13.84 -5.91
C GLY A 532 -22.75 -12.55 -5.61
N ILE A 533 -22.17 -11.63 -4.83
CA ILE A 533 -22.85 -10.42 -4.35
C ILE A 533 -22.39 -9.20 -5.16
N SER A 534 -23.35 -8.33 -5.51
CA SER A 534 -23.14 -7.19 -6.41
C SER A 534 -23.16 -5.82 -5.73
N SER A 535 -23.25 -5.75 -4.40
CA SER A 535 -23.26 -4.48 -3.64
C SER A 535 -22.93 -4.70 -2.16
N GLY A 536 -22.61 -3.60 -1.48
CA GLY A 536 -22.32 -3.55 -0.05
C GLY A 536 -21.05 -4.30 0.36
N GLU A 537 -20.87 -4.49 1.66
CA GLU A 537 -19.61 -4.96 2.25
C GLU A 537 -19.17 -6.35 1.76
N ARG A 538 -20.10 -7.20 1.28
CA ARG A 538 -19.78 -8.51 0.70
C ARG A 538 -19.16 -8.38 -0.70
N LEU A 539 -19.59 -7.39 -1.50
CA LEU A 539 -18.93 -7.03 -2.74
C LEU A 539 -17.53 -6.49 -2.40
N ASP A 540 -17.47 -5.52 -1.48
CA ASP A 540 -16.21 -4.93 -1.03
C ASP A 540 -15.21 -5.99 -0.53
N LEU A 541 -15.68 -7.04 0.15
CA LEU A 541 -14.83 -8.12 0.64
C LEU A 541 -14.16 -8.88 -0.50
N THR A 542 -14.93 -9.17 -1.56
CA THR A 542 -14.42 -9.84 -2.76
C THR A 542 -13.48 -8.93 -3.54
N GLU A 543 -13.83 -7.65 -3.68
CA GLU A 543 -12.98 -6.65 -4.33
C GLU A 543 -11.64 -6.49 -3.62
N ALA A 544 -11.64 -6.37 -2.29
CA ALA A 544 -10.42 -6.29 -1.51
C ALA A 544 -9.55 -7.54 -1.68
N CYS A 545 -10.14 -8.73 -1.72
CA CYS A 545 -9.40 -9.97 -1.98
C CYS A 545 -8.78 -9.98 -3.38
N PHE A 546 -9.53 -9.53 -4.40
CA PHE A 546 -9.05 -9.48 -5.79
C PHE A 546 -7.90 -8.49 -5.93
N LEU A 547 -8.06 -7.28 -5.39
CA LEU A 547 -7.02 -6.26 -5.42
C LEU A 547 -5.78 -6.70 -4.65
N TYR A 548 -5.98 -7.38 -3.51
CA TYR A 548 -4.85 -7.91 -2.77
C TYR A 548 -4.12 -9.02 -3.54
N ALA A 549 -4.84 -9.93 -4.19
CA ALA A 549 -4.22 -10.95 -5.04
C ALA A 549 -3.47 -10.30 -6.22
N LEU A 550 -4.09 -9.35 -6.92
CA LEU A 550 -3.50 -8.65 -8.08
C LEU A 550 -2.26 -7.83 -7.72
N GLU A 551 -2.23 -7.15 -6.57
CA GLU A 551 -1.01 -6.47 -6.09
C GLU A 551 0.12 -7.48 -5.82
N GLY A 552 -0.23 -8.74 -5.53
CA GLY A 552 0.70 -9.80 -5.16
C GLY A 552 1.38 -10.52 -6.33
N ASN A 553 1.32 -9.98 -7.55
CA ASN A 553 2.03 -10.55 -8.69
C ASN A 553 3.55 -10.64 -8.44
N GLY A 554 4.20 -11.58 -9.12
CA GLY A 554 5.66 -11.75 -9.09
C GLY A 554 6.38 -10.62 -9.84
N LYS A 555 7.63 -10.35 -9.46
CA LYS A 555 8.47 -9.42 -10.20
C LYS A 555 8.72 -9.91 -11.64
N PRO A 556 8.69 -9.02 -12.65
CA PRO A 556 9.02 -9.39 -14.03
C PRO A 556 10.40 -10.01 -14.14
N GLN A 557 10.55 -11.01 -15.01
CA GLN A 557 11.81 -11.69 -15.25
C GLN A 557 12.66 -10.93 -16.27
N VAL A 558 13.94 -10.75 -15.96
CA VAL A 558 14.94 -10.21 -16.90
C VAL A 558 15.53 -11.38 -17.67
N LYS A 559 15.43 -11.35 -19.00
CA LYS A 559 15.86 -12.45 -19.88
C LYS A 559 17.38 -12.52 -20.07
N GLY A 560 18.08 -11.42 -19.82
CA GLY A 560 19.54 -11.39 -19.88
C GLY A 560 20.12 -9.99 -19.90
N ARG A 561 21.46 -9.94 -20.01
CA ARG A 561 22.22 -8.72 -20.23
C ARG A 561 22.60 -8.63 -21.72
N LEU A 562 22.31 -7.49 -22.34
CA LEU A 562 22.77 -7.19 -23.69
C LEU A 562 24.26 -6.85 -23.64
N GLN A 563 24.99 -7.25 -24.68
CA GLN A 563 26.41 -6.99 -24.83
C GLN A 563 26.61 -6.12 -26.08
N ASP A 564 27.67 -5.31 -26.06
CA ASP A 564 27.99 -4.40 -27.14
C ASP A 564 28.19 -5.12 -28.47
N SER A 565 27.45 -4.67 -29.48
CA SER A 565 27.47 -5.17 -30.85
C SER A 565 27.20 -6.67 -31.02
N ILE A 566 26.63 -7.34 -30.00
CA ILE A 566 26.23 -8.75 -30.07
C ILE A 566 24.71 -8.84 -30.25
N VAL A 567 24.30 -9.48 -31.35
CA VAL A 567 22.89 -9.77 -31.62
C VAL A 567 22.39 -10.84 -30.67
N ARG A 568 21.25 -10.58 -30.03
CA ARG A 568 20.51 -11.58 -29.27
C ARG A 568 19.23 -11.97 -30.02
N GLU A 569 19.14 -13.25 -30.38
CA GLU A 569 17.98 -13.83 -31.05
C GLU A 569 16.94 -14.33 -30.04
N MET A 570 15.67 -14.02 -30.33
CA MET A 570 14.51 -14.42 -29.53
C MET A 570 13.57 -15.27 -30.40
N THR A 571 14.05 -16.44 -30.80
CA THR A 571 13.43 -17.33 -31.82
C THR A 571 12.87 -18.63 -31.25
N GLY A 572 13.14 -18.93 -29.97
CA GLY A 572 12.75 -20.19 -29.34
C GLY A 572 11.24 -20.39 -29.25
N SER A 573 10.81 -21.65 -29.28
CA SER A 573 9.44 -22.09 -29.04
C SER A 573 9.22 -22.40 -27.55
N THR A 574 7.96 -22.49 -27.15
CA THR A 574 7.56 -23.01 -25.82
C THR A 574 8.07 -24.44 -25.57
N THR A 575 8.19 -25.23 -26.63
CA THR A 575 8.61 -26.63 -26.58
C THR A 575 10.11 -26.82 -26.30
N ASP A 576 10.91 -25.77 -26.47
CA ASP A 576 12.37 -25.86 -26.41
C ASP A 576 12.88 -25.81 -24.96
N ALA A 577 12.00 -25.51 -24.00
CA ALA A 577 12.31 -25.37 -22.57
C ALA A 577 13.39 -24.31 -22.24
N GLU A 578 13.59 -23.32 -23.13
CA GLU A 578 14.58 -22.24 -23.01
C GLU A 578 13.92 -20.85 -22.93
N PRO A 579 13.16 -20.53 -21.86
CA PRO A 579 12.36 -19.31 -21.76
C PRO A 579 13.17 -18.01 -21.89
N ALA A 580 14.48 -18.04 -21.67
CA ALA A 580 15.37 -16.90 -21.84
C ALA A 580 15.53 -16.45 -23.31
N PHE A 581 15.21 -17.32 -24.28
CA PHE A 581 15.34 -17.10 -25.73
C PHE A 581 14.04 -17.32 -26.50
N THR A 582 12.96 -17.68 -25.81
CA THR A 582 11.64 -17.89 -26.41
C THR A 582 11.03 -16.59 -26.95
N LYS A 583 10.26 -16.71 -28.04
CA LYS A 583 9.50 -15.64 -28.69
C LYS A 583 8.54 -14.90 -27.74
N ILE A 584 8.18 -13.68 -28.13
CA ILE A 584 7.29 -12.81 -27.34
C ILE A 584 5.82 -12.98 -27.75
N GLY A 585 4.92 -13.11 -26.78
CA GLY A 585 3.48 -13.23 -26.98
C GLY A 585 2.73 -11.90 -27.01
N ASP A 586 1.40 -11.97 -27.06
CA ASP A 586 0.54 -10.80 -27.23
C ASP A 586 0.50 -9.88 -26.01
N ARG A 587 0.85 -8.61 -26.20
CA ARG A 587 1.00 -7.61 -25.11
C ARG A 587 2.03 -7.99 -24.06
N GLN A 588 2.83 -9.01 -24.33
CA GLN A 588 3.89 -9.43 -23.44
C GLN A 588 5.03 -8.42 -23.48
N TYR A 589 5.77 -8.34 -22.38
CA TYR A 589 7.03 -7.64 -22.29
C TYR A 589 8.19 -8.61 -22.09
N HIS A 590 9.29 -8.38 -22.81
CA HIS A 590 10.59 -8.95 -22.52
C HIS A 590 11.52 -7.86 -21.96
N PHE A 591 12.21 -8.17 -20.87
CA PHE A 591 13.12 -7.23 -20.21
C PHE A 591 14.57 -7.68 -20.35
N PHE A 592 15.45 -6.73 -20.65
CA PHE A 592 16.90 -6.92 -20.70
C PHE A 592 17.60 -5.83 -19.89
N THR A 593 18.87 -6.04 -19.59
CA THR A 593 19.73 -5.05 -18.92
C THR A 593 20.99 -4.77 -19.71
N PHE A 594 21.57 -3.60 -19.51
CA PHE A 594 22.92 -3.25 -19.99
C PHE A 594 23.49 -2.18 -19.06
N ASP A 595 24.80 -1.96 -19.10
CA ASP A 595 25.44 -0.91 -18.31
C ASP A 595 26.07 0.12 -19.24
N VAL A 596 25.93 1.38 -18.87
CA VAL A 596 26.46 2.53 -19.62
C VAL A 596 27.70 3.04 -18.90
N SER A 597 28.82 3.17 -19.62
CA SER A 597 30.08 3.74 -19.13
C SER A 597 30.07 5.27 -19.27
N ARG A 598 31.05 5.96 -18.68
CA ARG A 598 31.17 7.42 -18.89
C ARG A 598 31.81 7.75 -20.23
N GLU A 599 32.60 6.81 -20.73
CA GLU A 599 33.40 6.87 -21.95
C GLU A 599 32.51 6.72 -23.19
N GLU A 600 31.47 5.88 -23.10
CA GLU A 600 30.58 5.53 -24.21
C GLU A 600 29.11 5.82 -23.86
N PRO A 601 28.73 7.09 -23.67
CA PRO A 601 27.39 7.44 -23.25
C PRO A 601 26.35 7.36 -24.39
N GLN A 602 26.78 7.26 -25.66
CA GLN A 602 25.85 7.16 -26.79
C GLN A 602 25.45 5.71 -26.99
N ILE A 603 24.18 5.42 -26.77
CA ILE A 603 23.62 4.07 -26.87
C ILE A 603 22.59 4.03 -27.99
N GLN A 604 22.73 3.03 -28.85
CA GLN A 604 21.71 2.61 -29.79
C GLN A 604 21.15 1.26 -29.36
N ILE A 605 19.83 1.15 -29.27
CA ILE A 605 19.13 -0.14 -29.17
C ILE A 605 18.28 -0.32 -30.41
N GLU A 606 18.50 -1.41 -31.13
CA GLU A 606 17.74 -1.81 -32.30
C GLU A 606 17.01 -3.12 -32.04
N ILE A 607 15.74 -3.19 -32.47
CA ILE A 607 15.02 -4.45 -32.62
C ILE A 607 14.63 -4.67 -34.08
N LYS A 608 14.73 -5.92 -34.53
CA LYS A 608 14.24 -6.40 -35.82
C LYS A 608 13.28 -7.55 -35.58
N GLY A 609 11.99 -7.25 -35.56
CA GLY A 609 10.92 -8.22 -35.36
C GLY A 609 10.46 -8.88 -36.66
N GLU A 610 9.84 -10.05 -36.49
CA GLU A 610 9.14 -10.78 -37.54
C GLU A 610 8.07 -9.89 -38.22
N PRO A 611 8.01 -9.86 -39.57
CA PRO A 611 6.99 -9.10 -40.29
C PRO A 611 5.56 -9.49 -39.90
N GLY A 612 4.66 -8.51 -39.84
CA GLY A 612 3.26 -8.74 -39.45
C GLY A 612 2.98 -8.63 -37.96
N PHE A 613 4.02 -8.36 -37.15
CA PHE A 613 3.90 -8.02 -35.73
C PHE A 613 4.45 -6.62 -35.45
N ASP A 614 3.79 -5.93 -34.53
CA ASP A 614 4.13 -4.59 -34.08
C ASP A 614 4.80 -4.68 -32.72
N PHE A 615 5.90 -3.96 -32.56
CA PHE A 615 6.68 -3.94 -31.33
C PHE A 615 6.83 -2.51 -30.83
N HIS A 616 7.00 -2.32 -29.53
CA HIS A 616 7.48 -1.07 -28.94
C HIS A 616 8.77 -1.34 -28.15
N LEU A 617 9.59 -0.31 -28.05
CA LEU A 617 10.88 -0.35 -27.35
C LEU A 617 10.94 0.76 -26.31
N TYR A 618 11.43 0.44 -25.12
CA TYR A 618 11.46 1.34 -23.96
C TYR A 618 12.80 1.26 -23.23
N LEU A 619 13.31 2.38 -22.72
CA LEU A 619 14.49 2.44 -21.85
C LEU A 619 14.18 3.13 -20.52
N LYS A 620 14.77 2.62 -19.45
CA LYS A 620 14.67 3.20 -18.10
C LYS A 620 15.90 2.87 -17.28
N ARG A 621 16.34 3.82 -16.44
CA ARG A 621 17.46 3.62 -15.52
C ARG A 621 17.00 2.89 -14.26
N ASN A 622 17.83 1.97 -13.76
CA ASN A 622 17.70 1.27 -12.46
C ASN A 622 16.42 0.45 -12.21
N SER A 623 15.46 0.39 -13.14
CA SER A 623 14.24 -0.42 -13.03
C SER A 623 13.70 -0.80 -14.40
N VAL A 624 12.88 -1.85 -14.47
CA VAL A 624 12.28 -2.33 -15.73
C VAL A 624 11.57 -1.21 -16.48
N ALA A 625 11.76 -1.15 -17.80
CA ALA A 625 11.22 -0.09 -18.65
C ALA A 625 9.86 -0.50 -19.22
N MET A 626 8.80 0.21 -18.83
CA MET A 626 7.45 -0.01 -19.35
C MET A 626 6.90 1.26 -20.00
N GLN A 627 5.84 1.14 -20.78
CA GLN A 627 5.20 2.28 -21.44
C GLN A 627 4.86 3.43 -20.48
N SER A 628 4.47 3.10 -19.25
CA SER A 628 3.99 4.06 -18.26
C SER A 628 5.07 4.98 -17.68
N ASP A 629 6.34 4.60 -17.74
CA ASP A 629 7.40 5.20 -16.93
C ASP A 629 8.79 5.17 -17.59
N ALA A 630 8.88 4.82 -18.87
CA ALA A 630 10.11 4.85 -19.63
C ALA A 630 10.61 6.29 -19.84
N SER A 631 11.92 6.49 -19.75
CA SER A 631 12.56 7.79 -20.06
C SER A 631 12.83 7.97 -21.55
N HIS A 632 12.92 6.86 -22.31
CA HIS A 632 13.00 6.87 -23.78
C HIS A 632 12.09 5.79 -24.35
N ALA A 633 11.47 6.06 -25.50
CA ALA A 633 10.58 5.13 -26.15
C ALA A 633 10.65 5.25 -27.68
N ALA A 634 10.50 4.13 -28.38
CA ALA A 634 10.21 4.05 -29.80
C ALA A 634 8.91 3.25 -29.99
N THR A 635 7.84 3.95 -30.34
CA THR A 635 6.49 3.41 -30.45
C THR A 635 5.90 3.63 -31.84
N GLY A 636 4.81 2.95 -32.16
CA GLY A 636 4.12 3.03 -33.45
C GLY A 636 4.21 1.73 -34.23
N PRO A 637 3.47 1.63 -35.36
CA PRO A 637 3.40 0.40 -36.14
C PRO A 637 4.76 -0.06 -36.69
N GLY A 638 4.85 -1.34 -37.03
CA GLY A 638 5.99 -1.98 -37.68
C GLY A 638 6.85 -2.81 -36.73
N SER A 639 7.58 -3.76 -37.32
CA SER A 639 8.36 -4.75 -36.59
C SER A 639 9.79 -4.30 -36.22
N ALA A 640 10.28 -3.21 -36.82
CA ALA A 640 11.57 -2.61 -36.48
C ALA A 640 11.41 -1.39 -35.57
N LYS A 641 12.27 -1.25 -34.55
CA LYS A 641 12.38 -0.03 -33.72
C LYS A 641 13.84 0.25 -33.40
N VAL A 642 14.14 1.54 -33.29
CA VAL A 642 15.47 2.02 -32.90
C VAL A 642 15.30 3.15 -31.89
N ILE A 643 16.07 3.09 -30.80
CA ILE A 643 16.29 4.24 -29.92
C ILE A 643 17.77 4.61 -30.01
N ASN A 644 18.03 5.88 -30.28
CA ASN A 644 19.35 6.49 -30.16
C ASN A 644 19.29 7.49 -29.02
N ALA A 645 20.09 7.31 -27.97
CA ALA A 645 20.05 8.17 -26.80
C ALA A 645 21.43 8.31 -26.15
N GLN A 646 21.71 9.53 -25.70
CA GLN A 646 22.83 9.78 -24.78
C GLN A 646 22.37 9.49 -23.35
N LEU A 647 22.93 8.47 -22.73
CA LEU A 647 22.50 7.97 -21.43
C LEU A 647 23.53 8.28 -20.34
N SER A 648 23.05 8.54 -19.12
CA SER A 648 23.92 8.67 -17.94
C SER A 648 24.53 7.33 -17.56
N SER A 649 25.76 7.32 -17.05
CA SER A 649 26.43 6.10 -16.59
C SER A 649 25.62 5.33 -15.53
N GLY A 650 25.71 4.00 -15.57
CA GLY A 650 25.05 3.09 -14.64
C GLY A 650 24.17 2.06 -15.34
N ARG A 651 23.32 1.38 -14.56
CA ARG A 651 22.49 0.29 -15.07
C ARG A 651 21.22 0.79 -15.74
N TRP A 652 20.98 0.27 -16.93
CA TRP A 652 19.78 0.53 -17.72
C TRP A 652 19.04 -0.76 -18.03
N PHE A 653 17.74 -0.61 -18.23
CA PHE A 653 16.82 -1.67 -18.61
C PHE A 653 16.22 -1.36 -19.96
N VAL A 654 16.06 -2.40 -20.77
CA VAL A 654 15.30 -2.37 -22.02
C VAL A 654 14.00 -3.13 -21.81
N GLY A 655 12.89 -2.55 -22.24
CA GLY A 655 11.61 -3.22 -22.38
C GLY A 655 11.24 -3.36 -23.85
N VAL A 656 11.02 -4.58 -24.31
CA VAL A 656 10.43 -4.87 -25.63
C VAL A 656 9.00 -5.32 -25.39
N GLU A 657 8.04 -4.65 -26.00
CA GLU A 657 6.62 -5.00 -25.93
C GLU A 657 6.14 -5.44 -27.32
N CYS A 658 5.46 -6.58 -27.42
CA CYS A 658 4.71 -6.88 -28.64
C CYS A 658 3.29 -6.35 -28.51
N VAL A 659 2.91 -5.34 -29.29
CA VAL A 659 1.59 -4.71 -29.19
C VAL A 659 0.54 -5.38 -30.09
N THR A 660 0.98 -6.24 -31.01
CA THR A 660 0.06 -7.13 -31.74
C THR A 660 -0.69 -8.01 -30.76
N ASN A 661 -2.00 -8.15 -30.99
CA ASN A 661 -2.88 -8.74 -30.01
C ASN A 661 -4.02 -9.49 -30.68
N VAL A 662 -4.42 -10.61 -30.08
CA VAL A 662 -5.62 -11.35 -30.54
C VAL A 662 -6.90 -10.62 -30.13
N VAL A 663 -7.96 -10.84 -30.90
CA VAL A 663 -9.30 -10.41 -30.54
C VAL A 663 -10.02 -11.58 -29.88
N ALA A 664 -10.27 -11.47 -28.57
CA ALA A 664 -11.12 -12.41 -27.84
C ALA A 664 -12.60 -12.06 -28.02
N LYS A 665 -13.37 -13.06 -28.48
CA LYS A 665 -14.83 -12.98 -28.60
C LYS A 665 -15.45 -14.10 -27.80
N LEU A 666 -16.58 -13.83 -27.19
CA LEU A 666 -17.33 -14.87 -26.50
C LEU A 666 -17.92 -15.85 -27.53
N HIS A 667 -17.72 -17.15 -27.32
CA HIS A 667 -18.30 -18.20 -28.16
C HIS A 667 -19.85 -18.16 -28.08
N GLU A 668 -20.54 -18.70 -29.09
CA GLU A 668 -22.01 -18.70 -29.18
C GLU A 668 -22.70 -19.34 -27.97
N SER A 669 -22.08 -20.38 -27.37
CA SER A 669 -22.55 -21.02 -26.14
C SER A 669 -22.50 -20.11 -24.91
N LYS A 670 -21.76 -18.99 -24.98
CA LYS A 670 -21.47 -18.06 -23.89
C LYS A 670 -20.75 -18.70 -22.70
N GLU A 671 -20.02 -19.78 -22.94
CA GLU A 671 -19.31 -20.54 -21.90
C GLU A 671 -17.80 -20.25 -21.87
N TYR A 672 -17.22 -19.78 -22.97
CA TYR A 672 -15.78 -19.53 -23.11
C TYR A 672 -15.50 -18.53 -24.24
N PHE A 673 -14.25 -18.09 -24.33
CA PHE A 673 -13.77 -17.16 -25.34
C PHE A 673 -13.01 -17.89 -26.46
N VAL A 674 -13.14 -17.37 -27.68
CA VAL A 674 -12.38 -17.79 -28.86
C VAL A 674 -11.55 -16.62 -29.37
N TYR A 675 -10.35 -16.91 -29.85
CA TYR A 675 -9.43 -15.91 -30.39
C TYR A 675 -9.55 -15.81 -31.91
N SER A 676 -9.37 -14.60 -32.43
CA SER A 676 -9.38 -14.27 -33.86
C SER A 676 -8.41 -13.14 -34.17
N GLY A 677 -8.21 -12.82 -35.45
CA GLY A 677 -7.18 -11.87 -35.90
C GLY A 677 -5.87 -12.58 -36.21
N ASN A 678 -4.73 -11.98 -35.86
CA ASN A 678 -3.42 -12.62 -36.01
C ASN A 678 -3.19 -13.60 -34.85
N THR A 679 -3.74 -14.81 -34.94
CA THR A 679 -3.64 -15.83 -33.87
C THR A 679 -2.26 -16.48 -33.78
N ALA A 680 -1.37 -16.27 -34.77
CA ALA A 680 0.01 -16.76 -34.71
C ALA A 680 0.77 -16.22 -33.50
N ILE A 681 0.42 -15.02 -33.01
CA ILE A 681 1.02 -14.41 -31.82
C ILE A 681 0.86 -15.26 -30.54
N LEU A 682 -0.13 -16.16 -30.48
CA LEU A 682 -0.33 -17.07 -29.34
C LEU A 682 0.86 -18.02 -29.15
N ASN A 683 1.60 -18.30 -30.24
CA ASN A 683 2.82 -19.11 -30.23
C ASN A 683 4.09 -18.23 -30.33
N GLY A 684 3.92 -16.92 -30.25
CA GLY A 684 4.97 -15.91 -30.16
C GLY A 684 5.48 -15.37 -31.50
N ALA A 685 5.91 -14.11 -31.49
CA ALA A 685 6.61 -13.44 -32.57
C ALA A 685 8.12 -13.44 -32.32
N ALA A 686 8.90 -13.80 -33.35
CA ALA A 686 10.36 -13.76 -33.27
C ALA A 686 10.89 -12.33 -33.40
N TYR A 687 12.03 -12.05 -32.78
CA TYR A 687 12.78 -10.82 -33.01
C TYR A 687 14.26 -10.97 -32.64
N GLU A 688 15.06 -10.06 -33.17
CA GLU A 688 16.45 -9.84 -32.77
C GLU A 688 16.55 -8.52 -32.00
N ILE A 689 17.46 -8.46 -31.03
CA ILE A 689 17.81 -7.21 -30.33
C ILE A 689 19.32 -7.03 -30.24
N THR A 690 19.77 -5.81 -30.53
CA THR A 690 21.18 -5.43 -30.48
C THR A 690 21.35 -4.12 -29.73
N MET A 691 22.39 -4.04 -28.89
CA MET A 691 22.83 -2.80 -28.25
C MET A 691 24.19 -2.42 -28.82
N THR A 692 24.36 -1.16 -29.22
CA THR A 692 25.66 -0.60 -29.65
C THR A 692 26.00 0.59 -28.78
N ALA A 693 27.23 0.64 -28.25
CA ALA A 693 27.76 1.77 -27.49
C ALA A 693 28.81 2.53 -28.30
N ALA A 694 28.86 3.85 -28.13
CA ALA A 694 29.86 4.70 -28.77
C ALA A 694 30.23 5.91 -27.88
N ALA A 695 31.44 6.43 -28.09
CA ALA A 695 31.87 7.68 -27.49
C ALA A 695 30.96 8.84 -27.90
N ALA A 696 30.81 9.84 -27.01
CA ALA A 696 30.11 11.07 -27.39
C ALA A 696 30.85 11.73 -28.57
N PRO A 697 30.14 12.21 -29.61
CA PRO A 697 30.79 12.94 -30.68
C PRO A 697 31.57 14.12 -30.10
N SER A 698 32.87 14.18 -30.41
CA SER A 698 33.71 15.29 -30.00
C SER A 698 33.10 16.58 -30.55
N ARG A 699 32.81 17.54 -29.68
CA ARG A 699 32.56 18.92 -30.12
C ARG A 699 33.85 19.38 -30.79
N GLU A 700 33.91 19.31 -32.12
CA GLU A 700 34.90 20.07 -32.87
C GLU A 700 34.76 21.51 -32.43
N LYS A 701 35.82 22.02 -31.78
CA LYS A 701 35.99 23.45 -31.55
C LYS A 701 36.01 24.10 -32.92
N GLN A 702 34.88 24.67 -33.35
CA GLN A 702 34.90 25.70 -34.37
C GLN A 702 35.85 26.79 -33.86
N LYS A 703 37.00 26.86 -34.53
CA LYS A 703 38.03 27.87 -34.31
C LYS A 703 37.55 29.25 -34.74
#